data_AF-A0A2K8KR08-F1
#
_entry.id   AF-A0A2K8KR08-F1
#
_cell.length_a   1.000
_cell.length_b   1.000
_cell.length_c   1.000
_cell.angle_alpha   90.00
_cell.angle_beta   90.00
_cell.angle_gamma   90.00
#
_symmetry.space_group_name_H-M   'P 1'
#
loop_
_entity.id
_entity.type
_entity.pdbx_description
1 polymer ?
#
loop_
_entity_poly.entity_id
_entity_poly.type
_entity_poly.pdbx_seq_one_letter_code
_entity_poly.pdbx_strand_id
1 'polypeptide(L)'
;MPDSLVCPFLRLNVLRSFTMSVNRKSPSYWLAFCWITLGAMLFSPTVAATTETGLTIRVNGAEFQSAPTIWAWVSGGTAISESEGYTWNTQPAMQLDAATGFYSWTMNSQYQAELDLGLNLNFIINRADEFSRNRSGCYTDNQWYDSYAECLDLGFTPYIGPYLTLLNPTFADSDNTPTVLDPATSMVINYEVRDVSEYFVGQAYYRPAYSNDWIVQEEDAVEPVDPDLGKVRHITLRNLQPNTQYFYKVTGEGDQFSPQYHFTTAKTNMDYSHFLVVGDMQDEQMAQRWHDVAQSIVADHMDEFDYIITVGDMVKDDMPENGDRFHWWKVFFDKGQELFAYKPMLPAIGNHETPANPALSGKDPDKQWEKEYWSNAEDTRTFRKYFYLNPDMNQPDYYSFRYGNACLISVNSEIPVFYGRHPERNTDDNERRQALWLEAEVNEAQQCAWSFAYWHVPPINPAGGKDEVPFLRPYVDYFNGKLDWSITGHVHEYQRVKPVEATHWSLDFNKTGYGRRNNQGVGYLIAPPAGQWPRNNTSDEMDQLAFYPHNENGVGYEIGFSIIRVDGDDFSLKTYGLGGVGNRVQPAGYRVNDDRTKQLIDSVDYSKADEPYAKVFSFVDFRGSSTNWNRTPMNLVADNTWQFDVTVSNTDGWPRFKFYADYRWYGDQEPDGYTNNYEQPDISFTQGPGLYTITLTDNTRSYRVEKQ
;
A
#
# COMPACT_ATOMS: atom_id res chain seq x y z
N MET A 1 -27.79 -58.24 7.71
CA MET A 1 -28.97 -57.39 7.40
C MET A 1 -30.16 -57.93 8.18
N PRO A 2 -30.99 -57.10 8.81
CA PRO A 2 -30.68 -55.84 9.49
C PRO A 2 -30.71 -56.03 11.04
N ASP A 3 -30.76 -54.94 11.78
CA ASP A 3 -30.57 -54.84 13.24
C ASP A 3 -31.74 -55.34 14.11
N SER A 4 -31.45 -55.64 15.39
CA SER A 4 -32.28 -55.20 16.52
C SER A 4 -31.70 -55.49 17.92
N LEU A 5 -31.96 -54.55 18.86
CA LEU A 5 -32.08 -54.70 20.32
C LEU A 5 -30.82 -54.99 21.19
N VAL A 6 -30.58 -54.13 22.20
CA VAL A 6 -30.84 -54.35 23.66
C VAL A 6 -30.05 -53.33 24.53
N CYS A 7 -30.72 -52.62 25.44
CA CYS A 7 -30.09 -51.93 26.59
C CYS A 7 -29.92 -52.87 27.79
N PRO A 8 -28.98 -52.59 28.72
CA PRO A 8 -29.40 -52.53 30.13
C PRO A 8 -28.69 -51.50 31.05
N PHE A 9 -29.53 -50.77 31.80
CA PHE A 9 -29.45 -50.41 33.22
C PHE A 9 -28.10 -50.24 33.99
N LEU A 10 -27.92 -49.00 34.47
CA LEU A 10 -27.76 -48.58 35.88
C LEU A 10 -26.91 -49.41 36.88
N ARG A 11 -25.95 -48.73 37.53
CA ARG A 11 -25.76 -48.77 39.00
C ARG A 11 -25.32 -47.40 39.57
N LEU A 12 -26.05 -46.93 40.59
CA LEU A 12 -25.63 -45.84 41.49
C LEU A 12 -24.59 -46.34 42.50
N ASN A 13 -23.74 -45.43 43.01
CA ASN A 13 -23.13 -45.59 44.34
C ASN A 13 -22.80 -44.25 45.05
N VAL A 14 -23.69 -43.87 45.96
CA VAL A 14 -23.48 -43.26 47.29
C VAL A 14 -22.30 -42.28 47.54
N LEU A 15 -22.68 -41.00 47.70
CA LEU A 15 -22.25 -40.03 48.72
C LEU A 15 -21.05 -40.36 49.65
N ARG A 16 -20.09 -39.42 49.71
CA ARG A 16 -19.51 -38.96 51.00
C ARG A 16 -19.39 -37.44 51.05
N SER A 17 -19.74 -36.90 52.21
CA SER A 17 -19.72 -35.48 52.58
C SER A 17 -18.33 -34.96 52.95
N PHE A 18 -18.04 -33.69 52.67
CA PHE A 18 -17.27 -32.84 53.60
C PHE A 18 -17.80 -31.40 53.62
N THR A 19 -17.51 -30.70 54.71
CA THR A 19 -18.26 -29.54 55.23
C THR A 19 -17.79 -28.17 54.76
N MET A 20 -18.72 -27.20 54.76
CA MET A 20 -18.45 -25.77 54.54
C MET A 20 -17.45 -25.20 55.55
N SER A 21 -16.65 -24.23 55.09
CA SER A 21 -16.19 -23.10 55.91
C SER A 21 -16.69 -21.81 55.27
N VAL A 22 -17.27 -20.92 56.06
CA VAL A 22 -17.86 -19.67 55.62
C VAL A 22 -16.93 -18.51 55.96
N ASN A 23 -16.68 -17.60 55.03
CA ASN A 23 -16.43 -16.23 55.41
C ASN A 23 -17.15 -15.24 54.49
N ARG A 24 -17.67 -14.16 55.08
CA ARG A 24 -18.67 -13.28 54.47
C ARG A 24 -18.04 -11.99 53.93
N LYS A 25 -18.50 -11.55 52.76
CA LYS A 25 -19.07 -10.20 52.53
C LYS A 25 -19.95 -10.22 51.27
N SER A 26 -20.98 -9.39 51.28
CA SER A 26 -22.16 -9.37 50.40
C SER A 26 -22.38 -7.94 49.84
N PRO A 27 -23.42 -7.64 49.04
CA PRO A 27 -24.32 -8.45 48.19
C PRO A 27 -24.10 -8.06 46.69
N SER A 28 -24.90 -8.38 45.64
CA SER A 28 -26.31 -8.76 45.50
C SER A 28 -26.55 -9.38 44.10
N TYR A 29 -27.64 -10.15 43.96
CA TYR A 29 -28.42 -10.49 42.75
C TYR A 29 -28.80 -11.96 42.73
N TRP A 30 -30.03 -12.27 43.16
CA TRP A 30 -30.71 -13.55 42.96
C TRP A 30 -32.22 -13.32 42.97
N LEU A 31 -32.88 -13.60 41.84
CA LEU A 31 -34.30 -13.94 41.64
C LEU A 31 -34.59 -13.86 40.13
N ALA A 32 -35.12 -14.85 39.42
CA ALA A 32 -35.09 -16.31 39.57
C ALA A 32 -35.39 -16.92 38.19
N PHE A 33 -34.85 -18.09 37.88
CA PHE A 33 -35.11 -18.81 36.62
C PHE A 33 -36.26 -19.82 36.75
N CYS A 34 -36.76 -20.32 35.59
CA CYS A 34 -37.75 -21.41 35.42
C CYS A 34 -39.22 -21.02 35.75
N TRP A 35 -40.28 -21.35 34.99
CA TRP A 35 -40.52 -22.16 33.78
C TRP A 35 -41.21 -21.25 32.70
N ILE A 36 -41.56 -21.61 31.45
CA ILE A 36 -41.77 -22.90 30.75
C ILE A 36 -41.47 -22.76 29.23
N THR A 37 -41.39 -23.86 28.48
CA THR A 37 -41.22 -23.89 27.01
C THR A 37 -42.54 -23.74 26.23
N LEU A 38 -42.62 -22.82 25.27
CA LEU A 38 -43.60 -22.91 24.17
C LEU A 38 -43.16 -22.09 22.93
N GLY A 39 -43.00 -22.76 21.78
CA GLY A 39 -43.04 -22.18 20.43
C GLY A 39 -42.16 -20.97 20.12
N ALA A 40 -40.91 -21.19 19.72
CA ALA A 40 -40.12 -20.19 19.02
C ALA A 40 -40.70 -19.95 17.61
N MET A 41 -41.65 -19.02 17.48
CA MET A 41 -41.87 -18.31 16.23
C MET A 41 -40.80 -17.23 16.14
N LEU A 42 -39.87 -17.40 15.20
CA LEU A 42 -38.92 -16.37 14.79
C LEU A 42 -39.71 -15.20 14.19
N PHE A 43 -40.02 -14.19 15.02
CA PHE A 43 -40.30 -12.86 14.51
C PHE A 43 -38.98 -12.21 14.12
N SER A 44 -38.48 -12.55 12.93
CA SER A 44 -37.62 -11.61 12.21
C SER A 44 -38.44 -10.33 12.02
N PRO A 45 -37.99 -9.16 12.50
CA PRO A 45 -38.65 -7.92 12.18
C PRO A 45 -38.46 -7.68 10.68
N THR A 46 -39.47 -8.01 9.87
CA THR A 46 -39.54 -7.52 8.49
C THR A 46 -39.72 -6.01 8.58
N VAL A 47 -38.59 -5.29 8.57
CA VAL A 47 -38.57 -3.84 8.37
C VAL A 47 -39.25 -3.61 7.02
N ALA A 48 -40.48 -3.11 7.06
CA ALA A 48 -41.17 -2.72 5.84
C ALA A 48 -40.35 -1.60 5.21
N ALA A 49 -39.91 -1.79 3.96
CA ALA A 49 -39.20 -0.77 3.22
C ALA A 49 -40.11 0.46 3.05
N THR A 50 -39.97 1.42 3.97
CA THR A 50 -40.53 2.75 3.82
C THR A 50 -39.86 3.37 2.60
N THR A 51 -40.67 3.85 1.65
CA THR A 51 -40.16 4.68 0.55
C THR A 51 -39.68 6.00 1.14
N GLU A 52 -38.40 6.05 1.50
CA GLU A 52 -37.74 7.24 2.03
C GLU A 52 -37.72 8.33 0.97
N THR A 53 -38.34 9.47 1.29
CA THR A 53 -38.40 10.63 0.41
C THR A 53 -37.26 11.59 0.77
N GLY A 54 -36.07 11.33 0.21
CA GLY A 54 -34.87 12.14 0.40
C GLY A 54 -33.65 11.29 0.78
N LEU A 55 -32.46 11.89 0.64
CA LEU A 55 -31.20 11.27 1.06
C LEU A 55 -31.14 11.25 2.60
N THR A 56 -31.05 10.06 3.20
CA THR A 56 -30.98 9.88 4.66
C THR A 56 -29.62 9.34 5.09
N ILE A 57 -28.96 10.05 5.99
CA ILE A 57 -27.75 9.66 6.70
C ILE A 57 -28.16 9.03 8.03
N ARG A 58 -27.51 7.92 8.41
CA ARG A 58 -27.74 7.24 9.69
C ARG A 58 -26.42 6.95 10.41
N VAL A 59 -26.45 6.94 11.73
CA VAL A 59 -25.28 6.62 12.57
C VAL A 59 -25.71 5.79 13.78
N ASN A 60 -24.90 4.82 14.20
CA ASN A 60 -25.23 3.96 15.33
C ASN A 60 -25.16 4.73 16.66
N GLY A 61 -26.28 4.83 17.39
CA GLY A 61 -26.33 5.59 18.64
C GLY A 61 -25.48 5.02 19.78
N ALA A 62 -25.03 3.76 19.68
CA ALA A 62 -24.11 3.17 20.66
C ALA A 62 -22.71 3.80 20.63
N GLU A 63 -22.31 4.40 19.52
CA GLU A 63 -20.99 5.03 19.32
C GLU A 63 -20.91 6.45 19.89
N PHE A 64 -22.04 7.03 20.36
CA PHE A 64 -22.12 8.42 20.81
C PHE A 64 -22.61 8.55 22.24
N GLN A 65 -21.91 9.39 23.03
CA GLN A 65 -22.28 9.68 24.43
C GLN A 65 -23.53 10.58 24.55
N SER A 66 -23.95 11.21 23.47
CA SER A 66 -25.13 12.06 23.35
C SER A 66 -25.63 12.04 21.90
N ALA A 67 -26.82 12.61 21.65
CA ALA A 67 -27.34 12.73 20.28
C ALA A 67 -26.29 13.43 19.37
N PRO A 68 -25.82 12.76 18.29
CA PRO A 68 -24.81 13.32 17.41
C PRO A 68 -25.38 14.50 16.63
N THR A 69 -24.49 15.42 16.27
CA THR A 69 -24.81 16.57 15.41
C THR A 69 -24.25 16.39 14.02
N ILE A 70 -24.85 17.03 13.03
CA ILE A 70 -24.43 16.96 11.61
C ILE A 70 -24.31 18.36 11.02
N TRP A 71 -23.31 18.61 10.20
CA TRP A 71 -23.21 19.82 9.37
C TRP A 71 -23.10 19.43 7.91
N ALA A 72 -24.05 19.83 7.07
CA ALA A 72 -24.21 19.34 5.71
C ALA A 72 -24.22 20.48 4.66
N TRP A 73 -23.63 20.21 3.50
CA TRP A 73 -23.60 21.09 2.33
C TRP A 73 -23.45 20.28 1.03
N VAL A 74 -23.85 20.83 -0.11
CA VAL A 74 -23.61 20.22 -1.43
C VAL A 74 -22.26 20.69 -1.98
N SER A 75 -21.48 19.80 -2.62
CA SER A 75 -20.22 20.15 -3.28
C SER A 75 -20.40 21.30 -4.28
N GLY A 76 -19.71 22.42 -4.07
CA GLY A 76 -19.85 23.63 -4.89
C GLY A 76 -21.26 24.25 -4.92
N GLY A 77 -22.15 23.82 -4.02
CA GLY A 77 -23.57 24.16 -3.99
C GLY A 77 -24.03 24.72 -2.65
N THR A 78 -25.26 24.39 -2.23
CA THR A 78 -25.87 24.99 -1.05
C THR A 78 -25.25 24.51 0.27
N ALA A 79 -24.89 25.45 1.16
CA ALA A 79 -24.65 25.17 2.57
C ALA A 79 -25.99 24.90 3.29
N ILE A 80 -26.40 23.62 3.32
CA ILE A 80 -27.74 23.19 3.79
C ILE A 80 -27.96 23.57 5.25
N SER A 81 -27.04 23.20 6.16
CA SER A 81 -27.21 23.50 7.58
C SER A 81 -27.24 25.01 7.88
N GLU A 82 -26.46 25.82 7.16
CA GLU A 82 -26.53 27.28 7.28
C GLU A 82 -27.87 27.84 6.76
N SER A 83 -28.35 27.30 5.63
CA SER A 83 -29.65 27.66 5.03
C SER A 83 -30.84 27.28 5.91
N GLU A 84 -30.70 26.25 6.74
CA GLU A 84 -31.67 25.84 7.76
C GLU A 84 -31.55 26.66 9.07
N GLY A 85 -30.63 27.63 9.12
CA GLY A 85 -30.48 28.58 10.24
C GLY A 85 -29.52 28.13 11.35
N TYR A 86 -28.74 27.07 11.12
CA TYR A 86 -27.72 26.60 12.05
C TYR A 86 -26.37 27.29 11.82
N THR A 87 -25.45 27.13 12.77
CA THR A 87 -24.07 27.60 12.65
C THR A 87 -23.11 26.45 12.92
N TRP A 88 -21.83 26.57 12.53
CA TRP A 88 -20.81 25.57 12.85
C TRP A 88 -20.72 25.20 14.34
N ASN A 89 -21.02 26.14 15.23
CA ASN A 89 -21.01 25.93 16.69
C ASN A 89 -22.35 25.42 17.24
N THR A 90 -23.41 25.44 16.43
CA THR A 90 -24.79 25.07 16.81
C THR A 90 -25.39 24.22 15.70
N GLN A 91 -24.73 23.11 15.37
CA GLN A 91 -25.17 22.14 14.35
C GLN A 91 -26.53 21.50 14.74
N PRO A 92 -27.36 21.09 13.77
CA PRO A 92 -28.55 20.29 14.04
C PRO A 92 -28.19 18.96 14.70
N ALA A 93 -28.97 18.56 15.72
CA ALA A 93 -28.91 17.23 16.29
C ALA A 93 -29.69 16.24 15.40
N MET A 94 -29.14 15.05 15.21
CA MET A 94 -29.79 13.94 14.49
C MET A 94 -30.94 13.35 15.34
N GLN A 95 -31.92 12.72 14.69
CA GLN A 95 -33.13 12.18 15.32
C GLN A 95 -32.97 10.70 15.66
N LEU A 96 -33.25 10.31 16.91
CA LEU A 96 -33.17 8.92 17.35
C LEU A 96 -34.35 8.08 16.83
N ASP A 97 -34.05 7.04 16.05
CA ASP A 97 -34.94 5.91 15.83
C ASP A 97 -34.90 5.01 17.08
N ALA A 98 -35.89 5.16 17.95
CA ALA A 98 -35.98 4.41 19.20
C ALA A 98 -36.24 2.91 19.02
N ALA A 99 -36.56 2.44 17.81
CA ALA A 99 -36.74 1.01 17.54
C ALA A 99 -35.41 0.29 17.27
N THR A 100 -34.42 1.00 16.74
CA THR A 100 -33.11 0.44 16.33
C THR A 100 -31.93 0.98 17.13
N GLY A 101 -32.08 2.14 17.77
CA GLY A 101 -30.99 2.85 18.45
C GLY A 101 -30.15 3.74 17.52
N PHE A 102 -30.44 3.76 16.21
CA PHE A 102 -29.73 4.61 15.25
C PHE A 102 -30.24 6.05 15.31
N TYR A 103 -29.33 7.02 15.11
CA TYR A 103 -29.69 8.40 14.83
C TYR A 103 -29.73 8.63 13.32
N SER A 104 -30.65 9.48 12.86
CA SER A 104 -30.80 9.81 11.43
C SER A 104 -30.94 11.30 11.16
N TRP A 105 -30.52 11.70 9.97
CA TRP A 105 -30.79 13.02 9.39
C TRP A 105 -31.17 12.83 7.92
N THR A 106 -32.26 13.43 7.49
CA THR A 106 -32.75 13.35 6.11
C THR A 106 -32.64 14.71 5.46
N MET A 107 -31.95 14.76 4.32
CA MET A 107 -31.81 15.96 3.51
C MET A 107 -33.19 16.45 3.04
N ASN A 108 -33.44 17.75 3.20
CA ASN A 108 -34.66 18.37 2.69
C ASN A 108 -34.74 18.23 1.16
N SER A 109 -35.87 17.74 0.66
CA SER A 109 -36.09 17.43 -0.77
C SER A 109 -35.92 18.63 -1.71
N GLN A 110 -35.94 19.86 -1.21
CA GLN A 110 -35.63 21.05 -2.02
C GLN A 110 -34.21 21.04 -2.61
N TYR A 111 -33.26 20.36 -1.96
CA TYR A 111 -31.85 20.26 -2.40
C TYR A 111 -31.59 19.05 -3.32
N GLN A 112 -32.58 18.18 -3.54
CA GLN A 112 -32.43 16.98 -4.36
C GLN A 112 -31.97 17.30 -5.79
N ALA A 113 -32.47 18.41 -6.36
CA ALA A 113 -32.10 18.86 -7.70
C ALA A 113 -30.61 19.23 -7.84
N GLU A 114 -29.89 19.51 -6.73
CA GLU A 114 -28.44 19.72 -6.78
C GLU A 114 -27.68 18.38 -6.85
N LEU A 115 -28.14 17.35 -6.16
CA LEU A 115 -27.58 15.99 -6.26
C LEU A 115 -27.88 15.35 -7.62
N ASP A 116 -29.06 15.63 -8.19
CA ASP A 116 -29.46 15.16 -9.52
C ASP A 116 -28.56 15.74 -10.66
N LEU A 117 -27.74 16.76 -10.37
CA LEU A 117 -26.69 17.28 -11.26
C LEU A 117 -25.35 16.51 -11.13
N GLY A 118 -25.30 15.48 -10.29
CA GLY A 118 -24.08 14.70 -10.02
C GLY A 118 -23.19 15.29 -8.91
N LEU A 119 -23.70 16.24 -8.13
CA LEU A 119 -23.00 16.77 -6.96
C LEU A 119 -23.19 15.84 -5.76
N ASN A 120 -22.21 15.81 -4.84
CA ASN A 120 -22.31 15.05 -3.59
C ASN A 120 -22.88 15.92 -2.47
N LEU A 121 -23.61 15.29 -1.55
CA LEU A 121 -23.83 15.79 -0.21
C LEU A 121 -22.56 15.53 0.60
N ASN A 122 -21.91 16.59 1.03
CA ASN A 122 -20.88 16.52 2.05
C ASN A 122 -21.50 16.75 3.42
N PHE A 123 -21.02 16.04 4.43
CA PHE A 123 -21.45 16.27 5.81
C PHE A 123 -20.37 15.90 6.82
N ILE A 124 -20.42 16.53 7.99
CA ILE A 124 -19.50 16.26 9.11
C ILE A 124 -20.32 15.88 10.33
N ILE A 125 -20.00 14.75 10.96
CA ILE A 125 -20.65 14.29 12.20
C ILE A 125 -19.83 14.76 13.41
N ASN A 126 -20.50 15.37 14.40
CA ASN A 126 -19.93 15.91 15.65
C ASN A 126 -18.76 16.92 15.52
N ARG A 127 -18.45 17.39 14.29
CA ARG A 127 -17.23 18.16 13.93
C ARG A 127 -15.95 17.30 13.92
N ALA A 128 -16.08 15.98 13.80
CA ALA A 128 -14.99 15.01 13.68
C ALA A 128 -14.91 14.51 12.22
N ASP A 129 -15.47 13.34 11.94
CA ASP A 129 -15.40 12.70 10.63
C ASP A 129 -16.23 13.42 9.55
N GLU A 130 -15.65 13.54 8.36
CA GLU A 130 -16.23 14.13 7.17
C GLU A 130 -16.56 13.04 6.14
N PHE A 131 -17.68 13.23 5.44
CA PHE A 131 -18.23 12.29 4.50
C PHE A 131 -18.67 13.02 3.24
N SER A 132 -18.49 12.40 2.08
CA SER A 132 -19.04 12.86 0.80
C SER A 132 -19.79 11.69 0.17
N ARG A 133 -21.10 11.85 -0.05
CA ARG A 133 -22.01 10.80 -0.56
C ARG A 133 -23.10 11.41 -1.45
N ASN A 134 -23.58 10.68 -2.46
CA ASN A 134 -24.73 11.07 -3.29
C ASN A 134 -25.97 10.19 -3.06
N ARG A 135 -25.93 9.31 -2.04
CA ARG A 135 -26.97 8.34 -1.69
C ARG A 135 -27.15 8.19 -0.19
N SER A 136 -28.32 7.69 0.21
CA SER A 136 -28.61 7.34 1.60
C SER A 136 -27.67 6.23 2.07
N GLY A 137 -27.47 6.14 3.39
CA GLY A 137 -26.70 5.07 3.99
C GLY A 137 -26.57 5.24 5.50
N CYS A 138 -25.62 4.51 6.07
CA CYS A 138 -25.51 4.27 7.49
C CYS A 138 -24.04 4.08 7.89
N TYR A 139 -23.61 4.72 8.96
CA TYR A 139 -22.25 4.64 9.49
C TYR A 139 -22.24 3.96 10.85
N THR A 140 -21.38 2.96 11.01
CA THR A 140 -21.17 2.23 12.27
C THR A 140 -19.86 1.44 12.22
N ASP A 141 -19.23 1.19 13.37
CA ASP A 141 -17.91 0.56 13.50
C ASP A 141 -16.84 1.21 12.57
N ASN A 142 -16.92 2.54 12.44
CA ASN A 142 -16.16 3.39 11.51
C ASN A 142 -16.25 3.03 10.00
N GLN A 143 -17.30 2.30 9.58
CA GLN A 143 -17.53 1.85 8.21
C GLN A 143 -18.85 2.39 7.64
N TRP A 144 -18.94 2.54 6.32
CA TRP A 144 -20.14 3.04 5.64
C TRP A 144 -20.90 1.92 4.91
N TYR A 145 -22.22 1.88 5.12
CA TYR A 145 -23.13 0.93 4.50
C TYR A 145 -24.21 1.68 3.72
N ASP A 146 -24.32 1.41 2.41
CA ASP A 146 -25.35 2.04 1.57
C ASP A 146 -26.77 1.54 1.88
N SER A 147 -26.90 0.38 2.54
CA SER A 147 -28.17 -0.19 2.97
C SER A 147 -28.38 -0.06 4.48
N TYR A 148 -29.47 0.58 4.89
CA TYR A 148 -29.88 0.58 6.30
C TYR A 148 -30.18 -0.85 6.82
N ALA A 149 -30.64 -1.76 5.95
CA ALA A 149 -30.91 -3.13 6.35
C ALA A 149 -29.62 -3.90 6.66
N GLU A 150 -28.54 -3.67 5.91
CA GLU A 150 -27.22 -4.27 6.19
C GLU A 150 -26.65 -3.70 7.50
N CYS A 151 -26.78 -2.40 7.71
CA CYS A 151 -26.36 -1.71 8.95
C CYS A 151 -27.08 -2.22 10.23
N LEU A 152 -28.27 -2.80 10.08
CA LEU A 152 -29.04 -3.40 11.20
C LEU A 152 -28.75 -4.90 11.41
N ASP A 153 -28.09 -5.56 10.46
CA ASP A 153 -27.84 -7.01 10.45
C ASP A 153 -26.41 -7.30 9.94
N LEU A 154 -25.42 -6.64 10.53
CA LEU A 154 -24.00 -6.73 10.18
C LEU A 154 -23.40 -8.14 10.32
N GLY A 155 -24.10 -9.04 11.03
CA GLY A 155 -23.56 -10.33 11.45
C GLY A 155 -22.48 -10.17 12.52
N PHE A 156 -21.32 -10.75 12.30
CA PHE A 156 -20.15 -10.65 13.17
C PHE A 156 -19.10 -9.74 12.54
N THR A 157 -18.83 -8.59 13.17
CA THR A 157 -17.69 -7.73 12.84
C THR A 157 -16.46 -8.20 13.63
N PRO A 158 -15.33 -8.52 12.99
CA PRO A 158 -14.05 -8.68 13.67
C PRO A 158 -13.66 -7.43 14.46
N TYR A 159 -12.77 -7.57 15.45
CA TYR A 159 -12.21 -6.41 16.14
C TYR A 159 -11.40 -5.53 15.18
N ILE A 160 -10.61 -6.17 14.30
CA ILE A 160 -9.90 -5.57 13.17
C ILE A 160 -10.07 -6.47 11.94
N GLY A 161 -10.37 -5.87 10.78
CA GLY A 161 -10.43 -6.56 9.49
C GLY A 161 -11.82 -7.15 9.14
N PRO A 162 -11.88 -8.03 8.13
CA PRO A 162 -10.75 -8.69 7.46
C PRO A 162 -10.03 -7.81 6.46
N TYR A 163 -8.72 -7.98 6.34
CA TYR A 163 -7.87 -7.31 5.35
C TYR A 163 -6.93 -8.28 4.62
N LEU A 164 -6.51 -7.90 3.42
CA LEU A 164 -5.75 -8.73 2.50
C LEU A 164 -4.27 -8.34 2.48
N THR A 165 -3.40 -9.36 2.48
CA THR A 165 -1.96 -9.21 2.25
C THR A 165 -1.46 -10.35 1.36
N LEU A 166 -0.19 -10.27 0.96
CA LEU A 166 0.53 -11.39 0.30
C LEU A 166 1.76 -11.84 1.08
N LEU A 167 2.00 -11.28 2.28
CA LEU A 167 3.15 -11.59 3.12
C LEU A 167 2.97 -12.92 3.86
N ASN A 168 4.07 -13.64 4.08
CA ASN A 168 4.11 -14.90 4.80
C ASN A 168 5.40 -14.98 5.66
N PRO A 169 5.37 -15.57 6.86
CA PRO A 169 6.51 -15.56 7.79
C PRO A 169 7.65 -16.51 7.41
N THR A 170 7.54 -17.23 6.29
CA THR A 170 8.66 -17.97 5.69
C THR A 170 9.69 -17.03 5.07
N PHE A 171 10.92 -17.49 4.93
CA PHE A 171 12.01 -16.73 4.32
C PHE A 171 12.09 -16.97 2.81
N ALA A 172 12.30 -15.90 2.04
CA ALA A 172 12.46 -15.95 0.59
C ALA A 172 13.89 -16.32 0.15
N ASP A 173 14.89 -15.93 0.94
CA ASP A 173 16.31 -15.87 0.55
C ASP A 173 17.25 -16.32 1.69
N SER A 174 18.55 -16.10 1.52
CA SER A 174 19.59 -16.35 2.53
C SER A 174 19.78 -15.24 3.57
N ASP A 175 19.17 -14.07 3.34
CA ASP A 175 19.19 -12.93 4.27
C ASP A 175 17.99 -12.96 5.23
N ASN A 176 17.15 -13.99 5.10
CA ASN A 176 15.92 -14.26 5.85
C ASN A 176 14.81 -13.22 5.64
N THR A 177 14.69 -12.62 4.46
CA THR A 177 13.59 -11.67 4.22
C THR A 177 12.23 -12.36 4.13
N PRO A 178 11.13 -11.69 4.56
CA PRO A 178 9.76 -12.20 4.43
C PRO A 178 9.38 -12.60 3.01
N THR A 179 8.67 -13.73 2.88
CA THR A 179 8.15 -14.18 1.58
C THR A 179 6.93 -13.38 1.17
N VAL A 180 6.94 -12.77 -0.01
CA VAL A 180 5.72 -12.34 -0.70
C VAL A 180 5.23 -13.46 -1.61
N LEU A 181 3.99 -13.89 -1.41
CA LEU A 181 3.34 -14.97 -2.15
C LEU A 181 2.91 -14.52 -3.55
N ASP A 182 2.90 -15.45 -4.50
CA ASP A 182 2.45 -15.21 -5.88
C ASP A 182 0.97 -14.76 -5.92
N PRO A 183 0.68 -13.52 -6.35
CA PRO A 183 -0.68 -12.97 -6.39
C PRO A 183 -1.60 -13.67 -7.39
N ALA A 184 -1.05 -14.45 -8.33
CA ALA A 184 -1.85 -15.22 -9.29
C ALA A 184 -2.42 -16.51 -8.68
N THR A 185 -1.82 -17.03 -7.60
CA THR A 185 -2.17 -18.35 -7.03
C THR A 185 -2.40 -18.35 -5.52
N SER A 186 -2.16 -17.23 -4.83
CA SER A 186 -2.25 -17.11 -3.39
C SER A 186 -2.90 -15.79 -2.94
N MET A 187 -3.45 -15.78 -1.72
CA MET A 187 -3.96 -14.59 -1.03
C MET A 187 -3.95 -14.86 0.47
N VAL A 188 -3.58 -13.89 1.31
CA VAL A 188 -3.69 -14.01 2.77
C VAL A 188 -4.84 -13.16 3.27
N ILE A 189 -5.77 -13.78 3.99
CA ILE A 189 -6.85 -13.11 4.71
C ILE A 189 -6.43 -12.98 6.18
N ASN A 190 -6.48 -11.76 6.72
CA ASN A 190 -6.06 -11.44 8.07
C ASN A 190 -7.22 -10.80 8.83
N TYR A 191 -7.48 -11.20 10.08
CA TYR A 191 -8.44 -10.52 10.95
C TYR A 191 -8.17 -10.79 12.43
N GLU A 192 -8.52 -9.87 13.32
CA GLU A 192 -8.39 -10.05 14.78
C GLU A 192 -9.78 -10.18 15.43
N VAL A 193 -9.90 -11.07 16.42
CA VAL A 193 -11.12 -11.25 17.22
C VAL A 193 -10.78 -11.15 18.69
N ARG A 194 -11.61 -10.45 19.47
CA ARG A 194 -11.47 -10.29 20.92
C ARG A 194 -12.50 -11.12 21.68
N ASP A 195 -12.20 -11.35 22.96
CA ASP A 195 -13.08 -11.99 23.94
C ASP A 195 -13.56 -13.41 23.56
N VAL A 196 -12.83 -14.07 22.65
CA VAL A 196 -13.04 -15.45 22.21
C VAL A 196 -12.27 -16.46 23.07
N SER A 197 -12.70 -17.72 23.06
CA SER A 197 -11.96 -18.81 23.70
C SER A 197 -10.54 -18.99 23.13
N GLU A 198 -9.62 -19.46 23.98
CA GLU A 198 -8.27 -19.91 23.56
C GLU A 198 -8.32 -21.05 22.51
N TYR A 199 -9.43 -21.79 22.45
CA TYR A 199 -9.66 -22.85 21.46
C TYR A 199 -10.31 -22.35 20.15
N PHE A 200 -10.57 -21.05 19.99
CA PHE A 200 -11.19 -20.50 18.79
C PHE A 200 -10.19 -20.47 17.61
N VAL A 201 -10.43 -21.37 16.64
CA VAL A 201 -9.73 -21.44 15.36
C VAL A 201 -10.45 -20.55 14.33
N GLY A 202 -9.73 -19.57 13.78
CA GLY A 202 -10.27 -18.72 12.71
C GLY A 202 -10.43 -19.49 11.39
N GLN A 203 -11.49 -19.21 10.64
CA GLN A 203 -11.74 -19.84 9.33
C GLN A 203 -12.15 -18.80 8.28
N ALA A 204 -11.61 -18.94 7.06
CA ALA A 204 -12.11 -18.26 5.88
C ALA A 204 -12.94 -19.24 5.04
N TYR A 205 -14.15 -18.83 4.70
CA TYR A 205 -14.97 -19.48 3.69
C TYR A 205 -14.77 -18.70 2.39
N TYR A 206 -14.24 -19.34 1.36
CA TYR A 206 -13.97 -18.71 0.06
C TYR A 206 -14.50 -19.55 -1.10
N ARG A 207 -14.86 -18.91 -2.22
CA ARG A 207 -15.29 -19.58 -3.45
C ARG A 207 -14.98 -18.73 -4.67
N PRO A 208 -14.61 -19.31 -5.83
CA PRO A 208 -14.51 -18.54 -7.06
C PRO A 208 -15.92 -18.07 -7.48
N ALA A 209 -16.02 -16.91 -8.12
CA ALA A 209 -17.30 -16.27 -8.47
C ALA A 209 -18.23 -17.14 -9.34
N TYR A 210 -17.66 -18.08 -10.11
CA TYR A 210 -18.39 -19.05 -10.94
C TYR A 210 -18.92 -20.27 -10.16
N SER A 211 -18.61 -20.42 -8.87
CA SER A 211 -19.05 -21.52 -8.02
C SER A 211 -19.96 -21.03 -6.88
N ASN A 212 -20.89 -21.88 -6.45
CA ASN A 212 -21.69 -21.67 -5.24
C ASN A 212 -21.15 -22.45 -4.03
N ASP A 213 -20.24 -23.40 -4.26
CA ASP A 213 -19.68 -24.25 -3.22
C ASP A 213 -18.55 -23.51 -2.49
N TRP A 214 -18.70 -23.38 -1.17
CA TRP A 214 -17.69 -22.78 -0.30
C TRP A 214 -16.58 -23.78 0.04
N ILE A 215 -15.34 -23.35 -0.13
CA ILE A 215 -14.14 -24.01 0.39
C ILE A 215 -13.82 -23.36 1.74
N VAL A 216 -13.45 -24.16 2.73
CA VAL A 216 -13.06 -23.68 4.06
C VAL A 216 -11.55 -23.83 4.20
N GLN A 217 -10.88 -22.77 4.63
CA GLN A 217 -9.47 -22.77 5.04
C GLN A 217 -9.39 -22.29 6.49
N GLU A 218 -8.74 -23.07 7.35
CA GLU A 218 -8.45 -22.68 8.73
C GLU A 218 -7.21 -21.78 8.78
N GLU A 219 -7.07 -21.02 9.86
CA GLU A 219 -5.87 -20.23 10.12
C GLU A 219 -4.59 -21.05 10.14
N ASP A 220 -3.52 -20.40 9.71
CA ASP A 220 -2.19 -20.97 9.65
C ASP A 220 -1.63 -21.18 11.06
N ALA A 221 -0.95 -22.32 11.27
CA ALA A 221 -0.31 -22.64 12.54
C ALA A 221 1.05 -21.91 12.66
N VAL A 222 1.03 -20.69 13.22
CA VAL A 222 2.22 -19.86 13.43
C VAL A 222 2.32 -19.43 14.90
N GLU A 223 3.56 -19.36 15.41
CA GLU A 223 3.85 -18.89 16.76
C GLU A 223 3.40 -17.43 16.94
N PRO A 224 2.68 -17.08 18.02
CA PRO A 224 2.26 -15.70 18.27
C PRO A 224 3.47 -14.82 18.59
N VAL A 225 3.42 -13.55 18.17
CA VAL A 225 4.50 -12.56 18.45
C VAL A 225 4.75 -12.40 19.96
N ASP A 226 3.67 -12.27 20.72
CA ASP A 226 3.68 -12.22 22.19
C ASP A 226 2.25 -12.54 22.67
N PRO A 227 2.02 -13.45 23.63
CA PRO A 227 0.69 -13.73 24.17
C PRO A 227 -0.07 -12.49 24.66
N ASP A 228 0.63 -11.49 25.21
CA ASP A 228 0.01 -10.27 25.74
C ASP A 228 -0.41 -9.28 24.63
N LEU A 229 -0.02 -9.50 23.37
CA LEU A 229 -0.41 -8.67 22.23
C LEU A 229 -1.69 -9.13 21.52
N GLY A 230 -2.34 -10.21 21.95
CA GLY A 230 -3.49 -10.79 21.24
C GLY A 230 -3.09 -11.53 19.96
N LYS A 231 -4.09 -12.05 19.22
CA LYS A 231 -3.86 -12.96 18.09
C LYS A 231 -4.66 -12.56 16.84
N VAL A 232 -3.95 -12.16 15.79
CA VAL A 232 -4.48 -12.09 14.42
C VAL A 232 -4.63 -13.52 13.88
N ARG A 233 -5.74 -13.77 13.21
CA ARG A 233 -6.03 -14.97 12.43
C ARG A 233 -5.49 -14.75 11.02
N HIS A 234 -4.35 -15.36 10.71
CA HIS A 234 -3.75 -15.33 9.37
C HIS A 234 -4.17 -16.58 8.60
N ILE A 235 -4.75 -16.42 7.43
CA ILE A 235 -5.32 -17.53 6.65
C ILE A 235 -4.75 -17.48 5.23
N THR A 236 -3.77 -18.34 4.94
CA THR A 236 -3.17 -18.37 3.59
C THR A 236 -3.98 -19.26 2.65
N LEU A 237 -4.66 -18.63 1.68
CA LEU A 237 -5.25 -19.31 0.54
C LEU A 237 -4.16 -19.63 -0.49
N ARG A 238 -4.13 -20.86 -1.00
CA ARG A 238 -3.14 -21.36 -1.98
C ARG A 238 -3.80 -22.16 -3.10
N ASN A 239 -3.09 -22.31 -4.23
CA ASN A 239 -3.57 -23.01 -5.42
C ASN A 239 -4.83 -22.38 -6.04
N LEU A 240 -5.02 -21.07 -5.81
CA LEU A 240 -6.06 -20.30 -6.46
C LEU A 240 -5.84 -20.29 -7.98
N GLN A 241 -6.92 -20.17 -8.74
CA GLN A 241 -6.85 -20.01 -10.17
C GLN A 241 -6.47 -18.56 -10.49
N PRO A 242 -5.49 -18.31 -11.37
CA PRO A 242 -5.17 -16.96 -11.86
C PRO A 242 -6.36 -16.26 -12.49
N ASN A 243 -6.34 -14.93 -12.52
CA ASN A 243 -7.35 -14.06 -13.15
C ASN A 243 -8.79 -14.43 -12.75
N THR A 244 -9.01 -14.77 -11.48
CA THR A 244 -10.29 -15.26 -10.97
C THR A 244 -10.73 -14.43 -9.77
N GLN A 245 -11.96 -13.90 -9.83
CA GLN A 245 -12.59 -13.27 -8.68
C GLN A 245 -13.03 -14.34 -7.68
N TYR A 246 -12.71 -14.15 -6.41
CA TYR A 246 -13.13 -14.98 -5.28
C TYR A 246 -13.98 -14.16 -4.32
N PHE A 247 -15.12 -14.70 -3.91
CA PHE A 247 -15.86 -14.20 -2.75
C PHE A 247 -15.32 -14.87 -1.49
N TYR A 248 -15.24 -14.14 -0.39
CA TYR A 248 -14.85 -14.68 0.91
C TYR A 248 -15.63 -14.07 2.08
N LYS A 249 -15.63 -14.77 3.21
CA LYS A 249 -16.10 -14.29 4.53
C LYS A 249 -15.35 -15.03 5.64
N VAL A 250 -15.22 -14.41 6.81
CA VAL A 250 -14.51 -14.98 7.96
C VAL A 250 -15.46 -15.36 9.09
N THR A 251 -15.03 -16.27 9.96
CA THR A 251 -15.82 -16.73 11.12
C THR A 251 -15.47 -15.98 12.41
N GLY A 252 -16.48 -15.79 13.26
CA GLY A 252 -16.34 -15.49 14.69
C GLY A 252 -16.60 -16.74 15.55
N GLU A 253 -16.51 -16.61 16.86
CA GLU A 253 -16.81 -17.73 17.77
C GLU A 253 -18.30 -18.10 17.72
N GLY A 254 -18.60 -19.40 17.75
CA GLY A 254 -19.99 -19.89 17.66
C GLY A 254 -20.60 -19.84 16.26
N ASP A 255 -19.79 -20.03 15.22
CA ASP A 255 -20.19 -20.08 13.80
C ASP A 255 -20.85 -18.80 13.26
N GLN A 256 -20.55 -17.65 13.88
CA GLN A 256 -20.92 -16.34 13.34
C GLN A 256 -20.10 -16.02 12.08
N PHE A 257 -20.65 -15.22 11.16
CA PHE A 257 -19.97 -14.82 9.93
C PHE A 257 -19.88 -13.30 9.79
N SER A 258 -18.77 -12.85 9.20
CA SER A 258 -18.64 -11.50 8.65
C SER A 258 -19.56 -11.28 7.44
N PRO A 259 -19.73 -10.02 7.01
CA PRO A 259 -20.13 -9.71 5.63
C PRO A 259 -19.29 -10.46 4.59
N GLN A 260 -19.81 -10.57 3.37
CA GLN A 260 -19.11 -11.19 2.25
C GLN A 260 -18.31 -10.13 1.48
N TYR A 261 -16.99 -10.33 1.41
CA TYR A 261 -16.04 -9.51 0.65
C TYR A 261 -15.61 -10.26 -0.63
N HIS A 262 -14.76 -9.65 -1.45
CA HIS A 262 -14.17 -10.32 -2.62
C HIS A 262 -12.79 -9.79 -2.98
N PHE A 263 -12.00 -10.58 -3.70
CA PHE A 263 -10.75 -10.15 -4.33
C PHE A 263 -10.60 -10.81 -5.70
N THR A 264 -9.65 -10.35 -6.51
CA THR A 264 -9.30 -10.98 -7.79
C THR A 264 -7.82 -11.35 -7.79
N THR A 265 -7.50 -12.60 -8.13
CA THR A 265 -6.11 -13.05 -8.30
C THR A 265 -5.50 -12.43 -9.56
N ALA A 266 -4.20 -12.15 -9.52
CA ALA A 266 -3.45 -11.67 -10.68
C ALA A 266 -3.51 -12.66 -11.86
N LYS A 267 -3.19 -12.18 -13.07
CA LYS A 267 -2.94 -13.07 -14.22
C LYS A 267 -1.52 -13.63 -14.12
N THR A 268 -1.29 -14.81 -14.69
CA THR A 268 0.07 -15.27 -15.00
C THR A 268 0.65 -14.46 -16.15
N ASN A 269 1.94 -14.11 -16.09
CA ASN A 269 2.68 -13.41 -17.15
C ASN A 269 2.07 -12.05 -17.55
N MET A 270 1.82 -11.17 -16.57
CA MET A 270 1.41 -9.79 -16.84
C MET A 270 2.59 -8.97 -17.35
N ASP A 271 2.38 -8.25 -18.43
CA ASP A 271 3.27 -7.22 -18.98
C ASP A 271 3.00 -5.84 -18.36
N TYR A 272 2.25 -5.77 -17.27
CA TYR A 272 1.85 -4.56 -16.57
C TYR A 272 1.93 -4.71 -15.05
N SER A 273 1.89 -3.59 -14.32
CA SER A 273 1.72 -3.54 -12.87
C SER A 273 1.06 -2.22 -12.47
N HIS A 274 -0.07 -2.28 -11.77
CA HIS A 274 -0.87 -1.12 -11.37
C HIS A 274 -1.05 -1.11 -9.86
N PHE A 275 -0.64 -0.04 -9.18
CA PHE A 275 -0.68 0.04 -7.72
C PHE A 275 -1.04 1.42 -7.16
N LEU A 276 -1.73 1.37 -6.02
CA LEU A 276 -2.00 2.53 -5.18
C LEU A 276 -0.81 2.79 -4.25
N VAL A 277 -0.48 4.06 -4.04
CA VAL A 277 0.49 4.55 -3.07
C VAL A 277 -0.23 5.43 -2.05
N VAL A 278 -0.15 5.04 -0.76
CA VAL A 278 -0.67 5.79 0.39
C VAL A 278 0.32 5.75 1.56
N GLY A 279 0.34 6.76 2.41
CA GLY A 279 1.24 6.87 3.55
C GLY A 279 0.78 7.99 4.46
N ASP A 280 1.28 8.06 5.69
CA ASP A 280 0.94 9.13 6.63
C ASP A 280 -0.60 9.24 6.79
N MET A 281 -1.21 8.10 7.14
CA MET A 281 -2.65 7.88 7.31
C MET A 281 -3.09 8.07 8.77
N GLN A 282 -2.17 8.46 9.65
CA GLN A 282 -2.42 8.63 11.07
C GLN A 282 -3.61 9.55 11.33
N ASP A 283 -4.41 9.19 12.32
CA ASP A 283 -5.41 10.09 12.90
C ASP A 283 -5.02 10.39 14.34
N GLU A 284 -4.44 11.56 14.61
CA GLU A 284 -3.97 11.88 15.94
C GLU A 284 -5.09 12.31 16.90
N GLN A 285 -6.19 12.86 16.36
CA GLN A 285 -7.17 13.65 17.13
C GLN A 285 -8.64 13.36 16.73
N MET A 286 -8.90 12.28 15.97
CA MET A 286 -10.20 12.02 15.32
C MET A 286 -10.64 13.21 14.44
N ALA A 287 -9.66 13.84 13.80
CA ALA A 287 -9.81 15.06 13.01
C ALA A 287 -9.11 14.95 11.64
N GLN A 288 -8.32 13.89 11.44
CA GLN A 288 -7.66 13.56 10.20
C GLN A 288 -8.60 12.81 9.26
N ARG A 289 -8.31 12.95 7.97
CA ARG A 289 -9.24 12.63 6.87
C ARG A 289 -8.84 11.38 6.11
N TRP A 290 -8.28 10.38 6.80
CA TRP A 290 -7.93 9.08 6.19
C TRP A 290 -9.17 8.40 5.61
N HIS A 291 -10.30 8.44 6.33
CA HIS A 291 -11.56 7.89 5.82
C HIS A 291 -11.99 8.59 4.51
N ASP A 292 -11.93 9.92 4.42
CA ASP A 292 -12.24 10.67 3.19
C ASP A 292 -11.36 10.22 2.00
N VAL A 293 -10.06 10.04 2.24
CA VAL A 293 -9.09 9.59 1.23
C VAL A 293 -9.43 8.17 0.77
N ALA A 294 -9.59 7.23 1.71
CA ALA A 294 -9.98 5.85 1.42
C ALA A 294 -11.31 5.78 0.65
N GLN A 295 -12.32 6.53 1.06
CA GLN A 295 -13.62 6.61 0.40
C GLN A 295 -13.54 7.19 -1.01
N SER A 296 -12.69 8.19 -1.24
CA SER A 296 -12.48 8.76 -2.57
C SER A 296 -11.70 7.85 -3.52
N ILE A 297 -10.88 6.94 -2.97
CA ILE A 297 -10.26 5.83 -3.73
C ILE A 297 -11.31 4.78 -4.07
N VAL A 298 -12.08 4.32 -3.07
CA VAL A 298 -13.11 3.29 -3.22
C VAL A 298 -14.19 3.69 -4.24
N ALA A 299 -14.64 4.94 -4.21
CA ALA A 299 -15.71 5.43 -5.07
C ALA A 299 -15.35 5.43 -6.58
N ASP A 300 -14.12 5.78 -6.94
CA ASP A 300 -13.78 6.14 -8.33
C ASP A 300 -12.55 5.41 -8.92
N HIS A 301 -11.72 4.73 -8.12
CA HIS A 301 -10.40 4.24 -8.56
C HIS A 301 -10.13 2.75 -8.32
N MET A 302 -11.06 1.97 -7.77
CA MET A 302 -10.84 0.53 -7.47
C MET A 302 -10.48 -0.33 -8.70
N ASP A 303 -10.75 0.15 -9.91
CA ASP A 303 -10.39 -0.51 -11.18
C ASP A 303 -9.06 0.00 -11.78
N GLU A 304 -8.39 0.99 -11.19
CA GLU A 304 -7.11 1.55 -11.68
C GLU A 304 -5.85 0.95 -11.03
N PHE A 305 -5.99 0.05 -10.04
CA PHE A 305 -4.87 -0.62 -9.39
C PHE A 305 -5.23 -2.03 -8.91
N ASP A 306 -4.26 -2.95 -8.90
CA ASP A 306 -4.43 -4.34 -8.46
C ASP A 306 -4.03 -4.57 -6.99
N TYR A 307 -3.08 -3.80 -6.48
CA TYR A 307 -2.57 -3.89 -5.11
C TYR A 307 -2.19 -2.52 -4.53
N ILE A 308 -1.90 -2.48 -3.24
CA ILE A 308 -1.58 -1.27 -2.48
C ILE A 308 -0.16 -1.41 -1.93
N ILE A 309 0.68 -0.41 -2.14
CA ILE A 309 1.85 -0.20 -1.28
C ILE A 309 1.55 0.91 -0.27
N THR A 310 2.07 0.77 0.94
CA THR A 310 2.11 1.90 1.87
C THR A 310 3.52 2.25 2.29
N VAL A 311 3.81 3.56 2.30
CA VAL A 311 5.10 4.16 2.67
C VAL A 311 5.20 4.43 4.17
N GLY A 312 4.62 3.55 5.00
CA GLY A 312 4.60 3.67 6.45
C GLY A 312 3.63 4.71 6.99
N ASP A 313 3.67 4.88 8.32
CA ASP A 313 2.89 5.83 9.10
C ASP A 313 1.37 5.64 8.92
N MET A 314 0.94 4.39 9.07
CA MET A 314 -0.44 3.92 9.05
C MET A 314 -1.20 4.30 10.31
N VAL A 315 -0.56 4.19 11.48
CA VAL A 315 -1.18 4.42 12.79
C VAL A 315 -0.61 5.66 13.46
N LYS A 316 -1.40 6.32 14.33
CA LYS A 316 -0.93 7.49 15.10
C LYS A 316 0.41 7.23 15.78
N ASP A 317 0.48 6.14 16.53
CA ASP A 317 1.57 5.75 17.41
C ASP A 317 1.22 4.33 17.88
N ASP A 318 2.18 3.43 18.01
CA ASP A 318 1.91 2.11 18.58
C ASP A 318 1.77 2.14 20.13
N MET A 319 0.74 2.82 20.62
CA MET A 319 0.49 3.04 22.05
C MET A 319 -1.00 2.93 22.41
N PRO A 320 -1.32 2.60 23.69
CA PRO A 320 -2.71 2.57 24.14
C PRO A 320 -3.38 3.95 24.14
N GLU A 321 -4.66 3.98 23.75
CA GLU A 321 -5.52 5.17 23.82
C GLU A 321 -6.92 4.74 24.31
N ASN A 322 -7.61 5.58 25.10
CA ASN A 322 -8.94 5.29 25.67
C ASN A 322 -9.09 3.94 26.41
N GLY A 323 -7.97 3.33 26.86
CA GLY A 323 -7.94 2.02 27.52
C GLY A 323 -7.75 0.82 26.58
N ASP A 324 -7.65 1.05 25.27
CA ASP A 324 -7.39 0.02 24.26
C ASP A 324 -5.94 0.10 23.76
N ARG A 325 -5.18 -1.01 23.87
CA ARG A 325 -3.79 -1.13 23.42
C ARG A 325 -3.63 -0.93 21.91
N PHE A 326 -4.63 -1.28 21.11
CA PHE A 326 -4.56 -1.31 19.65
C PHE A 326 -5.51 -0.29 18.99
N HIS A 327 -5.94 0.73 19.75
CA HIS A 327 -6.87 1.75 19.28
C HIS A 327 -6.50 2.33 17.90
N TRP A 328 -5.25 2.75 17.73
CA TRP A 328 -4.80 3.38 16.48
C TRP A 328 -4.68 2.42 15.30
N TRP A 329 -4.33 1.15 15.56
CA TRP A 329 -4.43 0.08 14.55
C TRP A 329 -5.89 -0.14 14.13
N LYS A 330 -6.83 -0.14 15.07
CA LYS A 330 -8.26 -0.23 14.76
C LYS A 330 -8.75 0.97 13.94
N VAL A 331 -8.37 2.21 14.32
CA VAL A 331 -8.74 3.42 13.55
C VAL A 331 -8.21 3.34 12.12
N PHE A 332 -6.96 2.92 11.91
CA PHE A 332 -6.36 2.73 10.60
C PHE A 332 -7.13 1.70 9.75
N PHE A 333 -7.34 0.49 10.29
CA PHE A 333 -7.98 -0.60 9.57
C PHE A 333 -9.46 -0.35 9.31
N ASP A 334 -10.23 0.16 10.28
CA ASP A 334 -11.65 0.41 10.08
C ASP A 334 -11.88 1.50 9.02
N LYS A 335 -11.18 2.65 9.14
CA LYS A 335 -11.34 3.78 8.20
C LYS A 335 -10.94 3.41 6.77
N GLY A 336 -10.04 2.43 6.60
CA GLY A 336 -9.61 1.86 5.32
C GLY A 336 -10.25 0.51 4.94
N GLN A 337 -11.25 0.01 5.68
CA GLN A 337 -11.73 -1.38 5.53
C GLN A 337 -12.26 -1.70 4.13
N GLU A 338 -13.00 -0.76 3.52
CA GLU A 338 -13.55 -0.89 2.15
C GLU A 338 -12.48 -0.93 1.05
N LEU A 339 -11.24 -0.57 1.37
CA LEU A 339 -10.08 -0.72 0.50
C LEU A 339 -9.33 -2.03 0.81
N PHE A 340 -8.98 -2.25 2.07
CA PHE A 340 -8.12 -3.36 2.50
C PHE A 340 -8.78 -4.75 2.46
N ALA A 341 -10.11 -4.82 2.49
CA ALA A 341 -10.84 -6.09 2.33
C ALA A 341 -10.94 -6.56 0.86
N TYR A 342 -10.52 -5.75 -0.10
CA TYR A 342 -10.71 -6.01 -1.53
C TYR A 342 -9.42 -6.00 -2.36
N LYS A 343 -8.37 -5.34 -1.87
CA LYS A 343 -7.06 -5.22 -2.53
C LYS A 343 -5.94 -5.59 -1.55
N PRO A 344 -4.97 -6.44 -1.93
CA PRO A 344 -3.87 -6.80 -1.04
C PRO A 344 -2.94 -5.62 -0.77
N MET A 345 -2.54 -5.46 0.48
CA MET A 345 -1.60 -4.44 0.91
C MET A 345 -0.21 -5.03 1.19
N LEU A 346 0.81 -4.27 0.78
CA LEU A 346 2.24 -4.54 0.96
C LEU A 346 2.87 -3.30 1.62
N PRO A 347 3.01 -3.29 2.96
CA PRO A 347 3.48 -2.13 3.70
C PRO A 347 5.01 -2.07 3.81
N ALA A 348 5.54 -0.85 3.79
CA ALA A 348 6.75 -0.48 4.50
C ALA A 348 6.37 0.02 5.90
N ILE A 349 7.36 0.07 6.79
CA ILE A 349 7.21 0.56 8.16
C ILE A 349 7.66 2.03 8.25
N GLY A 350 6.91 2.84 8.98
CA GLY A 350 7.26 4.22 9.36
C GLY A 350 7.53 4.36 10.85
N ASN A 351 7.85 5.59 11.26
CA ASN A 351 8.30 5.82 12.64
C ASN A 351 7.16 5.63 13.67
N HIS A 352 5.89 5.80 13.27
CA HIS A 352 4.75 5.64 14.17
C HIS A 352 4.22 4.19 14.33
N GLU A 353 4.69 3.23 13.50
CA GLU A 353 4.38 1.79 13.67
C GLU A 353 5.13 1.11 14.81
N THR A 354 6.11 1.80 15.41
CA THR A 354 6.88 1.32 16.56
C THR A 354 6.45 2.06 17.83
N PRO A 355 6.51 1.44 19.03
CA PRO A 355 6.02 2.06 20.25
C PRO A 355 6.98 3.15 20.75
N ALA A 356 6.52 4.04 21.64
CA ALA A 356 7.39 5.05 22.26
C ALA A 356 8.59 4.39 22.99
N ASN A 357 9.80 4.90 22.81
CA ASN A 357 10.97 4.48 23.58
C ASN A 357 11.04 5.23 24.93
N PRO A 358 10.74 4.62 26.09
CA PRO A 358 10.64 5.35 27.36
C PRO A 358 11.98 5.86 27.90
N ALA A 359 13.11 5.37 27.37
CA ALA A 359 14.46 5.78 27.77
C ALA A 359 14.96 7.01 26.98
N LEU A 360 14.43 7.23 25.77
CA LEU A 360 14.71 8.41 24.94
C LEU A 360 13.59 9.46 24.99
N SER A 361 12.33 9.06 25.19
CA SER A 361 11.18 9.95 25.43
C SER A 361 11.22 10.56 26.84
N GLY A 362 12.30 11.26 27.16
CA GLY A 362 12.46 12.02 28.39
C GLY A 362 11.83 13.41 28.29
N LYS A 363 11.31 13.93 29.41
CA LYS A 363 11.10 15.38 29.53
C LYS A 363 12.45 16.07 29.51
N ASP A 364 12.67 16.96 28.55
CA ASP A 364 13.60 18.07 28.76
C ASP A 364 13.10 18.87 29.99
N PRO A 365 13.89 18.99 31.08
CA PRO A 365 13.46 19.67 32.30
C PRO A 365 13.22 21.17 32.09
N ASP A 366 13.84 21.79 31.08
CA ASP A 366 13.65 23.20 30.71
C ASP A 366 12.48 23.38 29.71
N LYS A 367 12.04 22.31 29.03
CA LYS A 367 10.90 22.33 28.09
C LYS A 367 9.76 21.40 28.54
N GLN A 368 9.02 21.81 29.56
CA GLN A 368 7.95 21.02 30.20
C GLN A 368 6.78 20.55 29.28
N TRP A 369 6.71 21.03 28.03
CA TRP A 369 5.66 20.72 27.06
C TRP A 369 6.12 19.76 25.95
N GLU A 370 7.42 19.58 25.75
CA GLU A 370 7.98 18.63 24.79
C GLU A 370 8.10 17.24 25.44
N LYS A 371 6.97 16.51 25.45
CA LYS A 371 7.05 15.06 25.27
C LYS A 371 7.25 14.81 23.78
N GLU A 372 8.49 14.86 23.31
CA GLU A 372 8.79 14.26 22.02
C GLU A 372 8.58 12.76 22.14
N TYR A 373 7.65 12.25 21.33
CA TYR A 373 7.54 10.83 21.08
C TYR A 373 8.75 10.42 20.25
N TRP A 374 9.61 9.58 20.81
CA TRP A 374 10.74 9.01 20.10
C TRP A 374 10.38 7.56 19.78
N SER A 375 10.21 7.27 18.49
CA SER A 375 9.86 5.96 17.93
C SER A 375 10.85 4.88 18.36
N ASN A 376 10.42 3.75 18.92
CA ASN A 376 11.34 2.66 19.26
C ASN A 376 11.58 1.75 18.05
N ALA A 377 12.33 2.23 17.06
CA ALA A 377 12.62 1.55 15.80
C ALA A 377 13.02 0.05 15.90
N GLU A 378 13.61 -0.37 17.02
CA GLU A 378 13.98 -1.77 17.31
C GLU A 378 12.79 -2.68 17.67
N ASP A 379 11.60 -2.14 17.91
CA ASP A 379 10.41 -2.87 18.36
C ASP A 379 9.29 -2.79 17.32
N THR A 380 9.36 -3.69 16.35
CA THR A 380 8.38 -3.78 15.25
C THR A 380 7.33 -4.87 15.50
N ARG A 381 7.12 -5.30 16.76
CA ARG A 381 6.25 -6.44 17.13
C ARG A 381 4.81 -6.32 16.62
N THR A 382 4.23 -5.13 16.68
CA THR A 382 2.83 -4.90 16.24
C THR A 382 2.72 -4.82 14.72
N PHE A 383 3.68 -4.20 14.03
CA PHE A 383 3.82 -4.31 12.58
C PHE A 383 3.92 -5.77 12.12
N ARG A 384 4.78 -6.58 12.77
CA ARG A 384 4.92 -8.03 12.49
C ARG A 384 3.63 -8.80 12.76
N LYS A 385 2.93 -8.49 13.86
CA LYS A 385 1.61 -9.05 14.23
C LYS A 385 0.58 -8.81 13.11
N TYR A 386 0.46 -7.58 12.61
CA TYR A 386 -0.59 -7.25 11.64
C TYR A 386 -0.22 -7.66 10.20
N PHE A 387 1.05 -7.69 9.83
CA PHE A 387 1.47 -7.99 8.45
C PHE A 387 2.07 -9.38 8.23
N TYR A 388 1.80 -10.29 9.17
CA TYR A 388 2.11 -11.72 9.07
C TYR A 388 3.59 -12.02 8.80
N LEU A 389 4.45 -11.25 9.47
CA LEU A 389 5.91 -11.42 9.39
C LEU A 389 6.41 -12.39 10.46
N ASN A 390 7.67 -12.80 10.34
CA ASN A 390 8.28 -13.65 11.35
C ASN A 390 8.33 -12.92 12.71
N PRO A 391 7.85 -13.52 13.82
CA PRO A 391 7.82 -12.87 15.14
C PRO A 391 9.22 -12.62 15.74
N ASP A 392 10.25 -13.33 15.27
CA ASP A 392 11.64 -13.10 15.70
C ASP A 392 12.18 -11.80 15.12
N MET A 393 12.36 -10.79 15.98
CA MET A 393 12.87 -9.46 15.58
C MET A 393 14.35 -9.45 15.17
N ASN A 394 15.07 -10.57 15.29
CA ASN A 394 16.41 -10.69 14.69
C ASN A 394 16.35 -10.86 13.15
N GLN A 395 15.17 -11.19 12.61
CA GLN A 395 14.91 -11.38 11.19
C GLN A 395 14.41 -10.08 10.54
N PRO A 396 14.72 -9.81 9.26
CA PRO A 396 14.21 -8.64 8.53
C PRO A 396 12.68 -8.47 8.57
N ASP A 397 12.24 -7.22 8.48
CA ASP A 397 10.88 -6.79 8.13
C ASP A 397 10.83 -5.98 6.82
N TYR A 398 11.98 -5.80 6.17
CA TYR A 398 12.13 -5.38 4.77
C TYR A 398 12.11 -6.59 3.82
N TYR A 399 11.62 -6.41 2.59
CA TYR A 399 11.39 -7.49 1.62
C TYR A 399 11.28 -6.96 0.18
N SER A 400 11.43 -7.84 -0.81
CA SER A 400 11.17 -7.51 -2.21
C SER A 400 10.11 -8.44 -2.83
N PHE A 401 9.53 -8.02 -3.95
CA PHE A 401 8.58 -8.84 -4.71
C PHE A 401 8.51 -8.44 -6.18
N ARG A 402 7.94 -9.33 -7.00
CA ARG A 402 7.59 -9.04 -8.39
C ARG A 402 6.08 -9.05 -8.54
N TYR A 403 5.50 -8.00 -9.11
CA TYR A 403 4.09 -7.95 -9.52
C TYR A 403 4.05 -7.63 -11.00
N GLY A 404 3.67 -8.62 -11.82
CA GLY A 404 3.72 -8.51 -13.28
C GLY A 404 5.10 -8.14 -13.83
N ASN A 405 5.20 -7.01 -14.52
CA ASN A 405 6.44 -6.53 -15.14
C ASN A 405 7.34 -5.68 -14.19
N ALA A 406 6.90 -5.45 -12.95
CA ALA A 406 7.57 -4.60 -11.97
C ALA A 406 8.21 -5.40 -10.83
N CYS A 407 9.44 -5.03 -10.47
CA CYS A 407 10.13 -5.44 -9.25
C CYS A 407 9.99 -4.30 -8.22
N LEU A 408 9.62 -4.63 -6.98
CA LEU A 408 9.38 -3.66 -5.91
C LEU A 408 10.15 -4.07 -4.64
N ILE A 409 10.78 -3.09 -3.98
CA ILE A 409 11.63 -3.30 -2.80
C ILE A 409 11.09 -2.45 -1.64
N SER A 410 10.59 -3.10 -0.59
CA SER A 410 10.19 -2.47 0.67
C SER A 410 11.42 -2.36 1.57
N VAL A 411 11.78 -1.14 2.00
CA VAL A 411 12.94 -0.90 2.87
C VAL A 411 12.44 -0.36 4.22
N ASN A 412 13.09 -0.76 5.31
CA ASN A 412 12.82 -0.21 6.64
C ASN A 412 13.72 1.01 6.87
N SER A 413 13.16 2.24 6.83
CA SER A 413 13.92 3.47 7.11
C SER A 413 14.29 3.64 8.58
N GLU A 414 13.67 2.87 9.47
CA GLU A 414 13.86 2.94 10.92
C GLU A 414 15.03 2.07 11.39
N ILE A 415 15.45 1.09 10.58
CA ILE A 415 16.50 0.12 10.92
C ILE A 415 17.79 0.82 11.42
N PRO A 416 18.36 0.33 12.53
CA PRO A 416 18.42 1.14 13.73
C PRO A 416 19.60 2.10 13.74
N VAL A 417 19.31 3.38 13.46
CA VAL A 417 20.18 4.47 13.95
C VAL A 417 19.41 5.73 14.40
N PHE A 418 18.07 5.72 14.47
CA PHE A 418 17.29 6.95 14.71
C PHE A 418 17.76 8.10 13.79
N TYR A 419 18.01 7.78 12.51
CA TYR A 419 18.60 8.71 11.56
C TYR A 419 19.98 9.21 12.02
N GLY A 420 20.93 8.28 12.17
CA GLY A 420 22.30 8.56 12.62
C GLY A 420 22.48 9.23 13.99
N ARG A 421 21.39 9.50 14.73
CA ARG A 421 21.42 10.11 16.07
C ARG A 421 21.92 9.13 17.15
N HIS A 422 21.70 7.83 16.94
CA HIS A 422 22.02 6.76 17.91
C HIS A 422 22.84 5.59 17.31
N PRO A 423 24.04 5.83 16.73
CA PRO A 423 24.92 4.79 16.14
C PRO A 423 25.35 3.70 17.12
N GLU A 424 25.35 3.97 18.42
CA GLU A 424 25.60 2.98 19.46
C GLU A 424 24.52 1.88 19.57
N ARG A 425 23.34 2.08 18.96
CA ARG A 425 22.21 1.14 18.99
C ARG A 425 22.19 0.13 17.84
N ASN A 426 23.01 0.32 16.81
CA ASN A 426 23.17 -0.66 15.72
C ASN A 426 24.03 -1.86 16.17
N THR A 427 23.57 -2.60 17.20
CA THR A 427 24.36 -3.65 17.87
C THR A 427 24.55 -4.90 17.03
N ASP A 428 23.62 -5.19 16.12
CA ASP A 428 23.58 -6.42 15.31
C ASP A 428 23.89 -6.17 13.82
N ASP A 429 24.59 -5.05 13.51
CA ASP A 429 25.00 -4.61 12.16
C ASP A 429 23.82 -4.57 11.16
N ASN A 430 22.62 -4.25 11.66
CA ASN A 430 21.35 -4.26 10.93
C ASN A 430 21.33 -3.26 9.76
N GLU A 431 21.85 -2.05 9.98
CA GLU A 431 22.02 -1.01 8.93
C GLU A 431 22.79 -1.57 7.73
N ARG A 432 23.92 -2.23 8.00
CA ARG A 432 24.79 -2.79 6.98
C ARG A 432 24.17 -4.03 6.32
N ARG A 433 23.47 -4.88 7.09
CA ARG A 433 22.71 -6.01 6.53
C ARG A 433 21.68 -5.51 5.52
N GLN A 434 20.87 -4.51 5.89
CA GLN A 434 19.91 -3.91 4.97
C GLN A 434 20.60 -3.21 3.78
N ALA A 435 21.72 -2.52 3.97
CA ALA A 435 22.45 -1.85 2.88
C ALA A 435 23.00 -2.86 1.84
N LEU A 436 23.60 -3.96 2.30
CA LEU A 436 24.11 -5.03 1.43
C LEU A 436 22.98 -5.76 0.69
N TRP A 437 21.88 -6.03 1.38
CA TRP A 437 20.68 -6.61 0.79
C TRP A 437 20.06 -5.66 -0.26
N LEU A 438 19.88 -4.39 0.07
CA LEU A 438 19.33 -3.38 -0.85
C LEU A 438 20.19 -3.22 -2.11
N GLU A 439 21.52 -3.23 -1.98
CA GLU A 439 22.41 -3.22 -3.15
C GLU A 439 22.20 -4.47 -4.01
N ALA A 440 22.07 -5.66 -3.41
CA ALA A 440 21.80 -6.90 -4.14
C ALA A 440 20.43 -6.87 -4.85
N GLU A 441 19.37 -6.46 -4.16
CA GLU A 441 18.01 -6.38 -4.71
C GLU A 441 17.90 -5.34 -5.84
N VAL A 442 18.53 -4.17 -5.71
CA VAL A 442 18.55 -3.18 -6.81
C VAL A 442 19.38 -3.68 -8.01
N ASN A 443 20.37 -4.55 -7.77
CA ASN A 443 21.07 -5.24 -8.86
C ASN A 443 20.19 -6.31 -9.53
N GLU A 444 19.37 -7.06 -8.78
CA GLU A 444 18.43 -8.03 -9.37
C GLU A 444 17.24 -7.35 -10.07
N ALA A 445 16.66 -6.30 -9.48
CA ALA A 445 15.45 -5.63 -9.96
C ALA A 445 15.58 -5.04 -11.37
N GLN A 446 16.81 -4.85 -11.87
CA GLN A 446 17.09 -4.49 -13.26
C GLN A 446 16.56 -5.51 -14.28
N GLN A 447 16.34 -6.77 -13.87
CA GLN A 447 15.72 -7.81 -14.69
C GLN A 447 14.23 -7.54 -14.98
N CYS A 448 13.55 -6.75 -14.16
CA CYS A 448 12.18 -6.30 -14.42
C CYS A 448 12.17 -5.09 -15.38
N ALA A 449 11.11 -5.00 -16.19
CA ALA A 449 10.87 -3.84 -17.06
C ALA A 449 10.79 -2.55 -16.23
N TRP A 450 10.24 -2.64 -15.02
CA TRP A 450 10.15 -1.54 -14.05
C TRP A 450 10.72 -1.92 -12.68
N SER A 451 11.42 -1.01 -12.03
CA SER A 451 12.05 -1.23 -10.72
C SER A 451 11.76 -0.07 -9.77
N PHE A 452 11.15 -0.41 -8.63
CA PHE A 452 10.70 0.52 -7.60
C PHE A 452 11.32 0.17 -6.25
N ALA A 453 11.63 1.18 -5.45
CA ALA A 453 11.88 0.99 -4.03
C ALA A 453 11.00 1.94 -3.22
N TYR A 454 10.51 1.50 -2.08
CA TYR A 454 9.61 2.29 -1.24
C TYR A 454 9.88 2.06 0.25
N TRP A 455 9.75 3.14 1.02
CA TRP A 455 9.98 3.17 2.46
C TRP A 455 9.45 4.48 3.03
N HIS A 456 9.57 4.71 4.34
CA HIS A 456 8.96 5.87 4.96
C HIS A 456 9.77 7.17 4.79
N VAL A 457 10.97 7.28 5.38
CA VAL A 457 11.70 8.57 5.38
C VAL A 457 12.43 8.88 4.05
N PRO A 458 12.18 10.03 3.40
CA PRO A 458 12.76 10.36 2.10
C PRO A 458 14.29 10.53 2.16
N PRO A 459 15.04 10.07 1.12
CA PRO A 459 16.45 10.42 0.98
C PRO A 459 16.64 11.85 0.42
N ILE A 460 15.64 12.39 -0.29
CA ILE A 460 15.66 13.73 -0.90
C ILE A 460 14.36 14.44 -0.53
N ASN A 461 14.45 15.61 0.12
CA ASN A 461 13.31 16.41 0.56
C ASN A 461 13.57 17.90 0.32
N PRO A 462 13.25 18.43 -0.88
CA PRO A 462 13.41 19.85 -1.19
C PRO A 462 12.68 20.82 -0.25
N ALA A 463 11.54 20.43 0.34
CA ALA A 463 10.85 21.26 1.35
C ALA A 463 11.62 21.44 2.67
N GLY A 464 12.63 20.59 2.93
CA GLY A 464 13.46 20.64 4.14
C GLY A 464 12.68 20.32 5.42
N GLY A 465 13.20 20.78 6.56
CA GLY A 465 12.54 20.64 7.87
C GLY A 465 12.51 19.23 8.47
N LYS A 466 13.36 18.32 7.96
CA LYS A 466 13.59 16.97 8.49
C LYS A 466 15.10 16.71 8.55
N ASP A 467 15.66 16.66 9.76
CA ASP A 467 17.08 16.36 10.00
C ASP A 467 17.44 14.90 9.68
N GLU A 468 16.43 14.09 9.41
CA GLU A 468 16.48 12.64 9.20
C GLU A 468 17.01 12.27 7.81
N VAL A 469 16.66 13.09 6.82
CA VAL A 469 16.90 12.91 5.38
C VAL A 469 18.37 12.65 5.01
N PRO A 470 19.38 13.34 5.59
CA PRO A 470 20.80 13.09 5.30
C PRO A 470 21.30 11.68 5.66
N PHE A 471 20.57 10.96 6.52
CA PHE A 471 20.97 9.62 6.97
C PHE A 471 20.39 8.49 6.10
N LEU A 472 19.30 8.76 5.39
CA LEU A 472 18.78 7.87 4.33
C LEU A 472 19.43 8.17 2.97
N ARG A 473 20.01 9.37 2.82
CA ARG A 473 20.74 9.80 1.62
C ARG A 473 21.83 8.81 1.13
N PRO A 474 22.60 8.05 1.93
CA PRO A 474 23.57 7.07 1.41
C PRO A 474 22.97 6.02 0.47
N TYR A 475 21.71 5.59 0.68
CA TYR A 475 21.10 4.54 -0.13
C TYR A 475 20.95 4.92 -1.61
N VAL A 476 20.95 6.21 -1.95
CA VAL A 476 20.82 6.66 -3.36
C VAL A 476 22.02 6.28 -4.23
N ASP A 477 23.19 6.05 -3.63
CA ASP A 477 24.39 5.60 -4.34
C ASP A 477 24.16 4.25 -5.06
N TYR A 478 23.19 3.45 -4.60
CA TYR A 478 22.82 2.18 -5.22
C TYR A 478 21.89 2.33 -6.43
N PHE A 479 21.19 3.45 -6.61
CA PHE A 479 20.03 3.53 -7.52
C PHE A 479 20.35 4.01 -8.94
N ASN A 480 21.38 4.83 -9.13
CA ASN A 480 21.66 5.46 -10.43
C ASN A 480 21.88 4.42 -11.53
N GLY A 481 21.10 4.52 -12.60
CA GLY A 481 21.14 3.57 -13.71
C GLY A 481 20.54 2.19 -13.43
N LYS A 482 19.90 1.98 -12.26
CA LYS A 482 19.38 0.67 -11.82
C LYS A 482 17.92 0.71 -11.36
N LEU A 483 17.51 1.77 -10.68
CA LEU A 483 16.15 2.00 -10.20
C LEU A 483 15.40 2.95 -11.15
N ASP A 484 14.11 2.74 -11.38
CA ASP A 484 13.28 3.76 -12.06
C ASP A 484 12.76 4.80 -11.06
N TRP A 485 12.21 4.37 -9.92
CA TRP A 485 11.56 5.24 -8.93
C TRP A 485 11.82 4.83 -7.48
N SER A 486 12.02 5.83 -6.61
CA SER A 486 12.01 5.74 -5.14
C SER A 486 10.78 6.50 -4.61
N ILE A 487 9.97 5.86 -3.76
CA ILE A 487 8.64 6.34 -3.34
C ILE A 487 8.58 6.36 -1.81
N THR A 488 8.23 7.50 -1.21
CA THR A 488 8.39 7.75 0.23
C THR A 488 7.26 8.59 0.83
N GLY A 489 7.21 8.69 2.17
CA GLY A 489 6.23 9.47 2.93
C GLY A 489 6.92 10.45 3.90
N HIS A 490 6.50 10.48 5.16
CA HIS A 490 7.12 11.16 6.32
C HIS A 490 7.12 12.70 6.31
N VAL A 491 7.31 13.29 5.15
CA VAL A 491 7.11 14.71 4.90
C VAL A 491 5.69 14.84 4.39
N HIS A 492 4.82 15.44 5.19
CA HIS A 492 3.38 15.55 4.91
C HIS A 492 3.09 16.59 3.81
N GLU A 493 3.74 16.47 2.66
CA GLU A 493 3.70 17.39 1.52
C GLU A 493 3.96 16.59 0.26
N TYR A 494 3.11 16.75 -0.76
CA TYR A 494 3.38 16.11 -2.04
C TYR A 494 4.64 16.70 -2.69
N GLN A 495 5.62 15.85 -3.01
CA GLN A 495 6.83 16.26 -3.71
C GLN A 495 7.24 15.27 -4.80
N ARG A 496 7.33 15.76 -6.04
CA ARG A 496 7.99 15.05 -7.14
C ARG A 496 9.25 15.78 -7.55
N VAL A 497 10.39 15.14 -7.36
CA VAL A 497 11.71 15.70 -7.72
C VAL A 497 11.90 15.62 -9.25
N LYS A 498 12.65 16.56 -9.84
CA LYS A 498 13.11 16.44 -11.24
C LYS A 498 13.92 15.15 -11.45
N PRO A 499 14.00 14.60 -12.67
CA PRO A 499 14.85 13.44 -12.92
C PRO A 499 16.31 13.77 -12.53
N VAL A 500 16.89 12.96 -11.65
CA VAL A 500 18.16 13.29 -11.00
C VAL A 500 19.07 12.06 -10.91
N GLU A 501 20.37 12.27 -11.14
CA GLU A 501 21.41 11.38 -10.65
C GLU A 501 21.81 11.87 -9.26
N ALA A 502 21.53 11.07 -8.24
CA ALA A 502 21.72 11.44 -6.85
C ALA A 502 22.84 10.58 -6.27
N THR A 503 23.80 11.19 -5.59
CA THR A 503 24.78 10.48 -4.75
C THR A 503 24.58 10.90 -3.30
N HIS A 504 25.32 10.26 -2.39
CA HIS A 504 25.37 10.70 -0.99
C HIS A 504 25.77 12.19 -0.85
N TRP A 505 26.53 12.74 -1.82
CA TRP A 505 27.14 14.06 -1.76
C TRP A 505 26.59 15.09 -2.75
N SER A 506 25.83 14.69 -3.78
CA SER A 506 25.47 15.57 -4.90
C SER A 506 24.14 15.20 -5.56
N LEU A 507 23.51 16.18 -6.19
CA LEU A 507 22.35 16.00 -7.06
C LEU A 507 22.66 16.62 -8.43
N ASP A 508 22.58 15.81 -9.50
CA ASP A 508 22.68 16.27 -10.89
C ASP A 508 21.32 16.17 -11.61
N PHE A 509 20.70 17.33 -11.82
CA PHE A 509 19.42 17.49 -12.51
C PHE A 509 19.56 17.70 -14.03
N ASN A 510 20.76 17.58 -14.61
CA ASN A 510 20.99 17.74 -16.05
C ASN A 510 20.58 16.48 -16.86
N LYS A 511 19.36 15.98 -16.63
CA LYS A 511 18.81 14.75 -17.20
C LYS A 511 17.64 15.06 -18.15
N THR A 512 17.42 14.22 -19.16
CA THR A 512 16.37 14.44 -20.17
C THR A 512 15.01 13.85 -19.78
N GLY A 513 14.97 12.91 -18.84
CA GLY A 513 13.74 12.26 -18.38
C GLY A 513 14.00 11.27 -17.25
N TYR A 514 12.94 10.66 -16.72
CA TYR A 514 13.03 9.63 -15.68
C TYR A 514 13.44 8.26 -16.25
N GLY A 515 14.22 7.49 -15.50
CA GLY A 515 14.60 6.12 -15.84
C GLY A 515 16.08 5.81 -15.63
N ARG A 516 16.52 4.67 -16.19
CA ARG A 516 17.81 4.01 -15.92
C ARG A 516 18.93 4.31 -16.93
N ARG A 517 18.70 5.11 -17.97
CA ARG A 517 19.74 5.40 -18.99
C ARG A 517 20.72 6.47 -18.53
N ASN A 518 21.87 6.59 -19.18
CA ASN A 518 22.93 7.52 -18.75
C ASN A 518 22.53 9.00 -18.85
N ASN A 519 21.55 9.33 -19.69
CA ASN A 519 20.95 10.67 -19.83
C ASN A 519 19.68 10.86 -18.98
N GLN A 520 19.21 9.82 -18.29
CA GLN A 520 18.03 9.85 -17.43
C GLN A 520 18.45 9.95 -15.96
N GLY A 521 17.47 10.15 -15.09
CA GLY A 521 17.66 10.11 -13.64
C GLY A 521 16.54 9.35 -12.94
N VAL A 522 16.81 8.91 -11.71
CA VAL A 522 15.84 8.21 -10.87
C VAL A 522 14.72 9.20 -10.51
N GLY A 523 13.47 8.73 -10.54
CA GLY A 523 12.34 9.51 -10.02
C GLY A 523 12.27 9.39 -8.50
N TYR A 524 12.17 10.51 -7.80
CA TYR A 524 11.91 10.52 -6.36
C TYR A 524 10.55 11.15 -6.10
N LEU A 525 9.70 10.41 -5.39
CA LEU A 525 8.34 10.78 -5.04
C LEU A 525 8.18 10.74 -3.52
N ILE A 526 7.68 11.84 -2.95
CA ILE A 526 7.07 11.88 -1.63
C ILE A 526 5.57 11.92 -1.87
N ALA A 527 4.88 10.86 -1.44
CA ALA A 527 3.44 10.75 -1.53
C ALA A 527 2.76 11.85 -0.69
N PRO A 528 1.58 12.34 -1.10
CA PRO A 528 0.80 13.21 -0.23
C PRO A 528 0.38 12.44 1.03
N PRO A 529 0.26 13.09 2.20
CA PRO A 529 -0.25 12.43 3.40
C PRO A 529 -1.69 11.98 3.17
N ALA A 530 -1.98 10.70 3.38
CA ALA A 530 -3.28 10.10 3.15
C ALA A 530 -4.21 10.30 4.36
N GLY A 531 -4.41 11.57 4.74
CA GLY A 531 -5.37 12.00 5.76
C GLY A 531 -4.77 12.81 6.90
N GLN A 532 -3.47 12.61 7.19
CA GLN A 532 -2.72 13.39 8.16
C GLN A 532 -2.54 14.85 7.72
N TRP A 533 -2.33 15.77 8.68
CA TRP A 533 -2.20 17.21 8.40
C TRP A 533 -1.08 17.51 7.40
N PRO A 534 -1.40 18.11 6.23
CA PRO A 534 -0.37 18.61 5.35
C PRO A 534 0.38 19.76 6.00
N ARG A 535 1.68 19.83 5.71
CA ARG A 535 2.61 20.88 6.14
C ARG A 535 2.84 21.88 5.01
N ASN A 536 3.39 23.04 5.35
CA ASN A 536 3.64 24.14 4.42
C ASN A 536 5.06 24.67 4.63
N ASN A 537 6.03 23.74 4.65
CA ASN A 537 7.44 24.04 4.83
C ASN A 537 8.03 24.53 3.51
N THR A 538 9.02 25.41 3.57
CA THR A 538 9.66 25.92 2.37
C THR A 538 11.14 26.13 2.63
N SER A 539 11.94 26.00 1.58
CA SER A 539 13.38 26.12 1.62
C SER A 539 13.90 26.79 0.34
N ASP A 540 15.20 27.05 0.27
CA ASP A 540 15.83 27.56 -0.95
C ASP A 540 15.96 26.47 -2.07
N GLU A 541 15.61 25.21 -1.79
CA GLU A 541 15.77 24.05 -2.68
C GLU A 541 14.51 23.70 -3.50
N MET A 542 13.44 24.48 -3.42
CA MET A 542 12.18 24.19 -4.14
C MET A 542 12.33 24.21 -5.68
N ASP A 543 13.45 24.72 -6.21
CA ASP A 543 13.79 24.64 -7.63
C ASP A 543 14.18 23.22 -8.08
N GLN A 544 14.48 22.30 -7.16
CA GLN A 544 14.75 20.89 -7.45
C GLN A 544 13.48 20.11 -7.84
N LEU A 545 12.31 20.62 -7.48
CA LEU A 545 11.03 19.98 -7.76
C LEU A 545 10.67 20.07 -9.25
N ALA A 546 10.05 19.01 -9.77
CA ALA A 546 9.40 19.05 -11.05
C ALA A 546 8.10 19.87 -10.95
N PHE A 547 7.58 20.37 -12.08
CA PHE A 547 6.38 21.20 -12.04
C PHE A 547 5.12 20.36 -11.76
N TYR A 548 4.43 20.72 -10.69
CA TYR A 548 3.02 20.47 -10.39
C TYR A 548 2.44 21.76 -9.77
N PRO A 549 1.12 21.88 -9.53
CA PRO A 549 0.53 23.03 -8.86
C PRO A 549 1.06 23.13 -7.42
N HIS A 550 1.67 24.27 -7.11
CA HIS A 550 2.20 24.62 -5.80
C HIS A 550 1.49 25.87 -5.26
N ASN A 551 1.47 26.05 -3.95
CA ASN A 551 1.09 27.32 -3.32
C ASN A 551 2.21 28.39 -3.45
N GLU A 552 2.01 29.58 -2.87
CA GLU A 552 2.99 30.68 -2.90
C GLU A 552 4.35 30.37 -2.25
N ASN A 553 4.42 29.34 -1.40
CA ASN A 553 5.64 28.85 -0.76
C ASN A 553 6.32 27.69 -1.53
N GLY A 554 5.75 27.28 -2.67
CA GLY A 554 6.24 26.14 -3.46
C GLY A 554 5.70 24.77 -3.03
N VAL A 555 4.67 24.69 -2.17
CA VAL A 555 4.23 23.43 -1.56
C VAL A 555 2.92 22.90 -2.16
N GLY A 556 2.83 21.58 -2.34
CA GLY A 556 1.56 20.89 -2.56
C GLY A 556 0.80 20.66 -1.25
N TYR A 557 -0.03 21.63 -0.83
CA TYR A 557 -0.73 21.62 0.47
C TYR A 557 -1.98 20.75 0.46
N GLU A 558 -1.81 19.44 0.30
CA GLU A 558 -2.88 18.49 0.03
C GLU A 558 -2.73 17.22 0.87
N ILE A 559 -3.84 16.73 1.44
CA ILE A 559 -3.98 15.28 1.67
C ILE A 559 -4.33 14.60 0.36
N GLY A 560 -3.96 13.33 0.20
CA GLY A 560 -4.20 12.66 -1.08
C GLY A 560 -3.73 11.23 -1.17
N PHE A 561 -3.58 10.78 -2.41
CA PHE A 561 -3.00 9.50 -2.77
C PHE A 561 -2.39 9.59 -4.18
N SER A 562 -1.51 8.65 -4.51
CA SER A 562 -0.98 8.49 -5.87
C SER A 562 -1.32 7.12 -6.42
N ILE A 563 -1.57 7.04 -7.73
CA ILE A 563 -1.71 5.78 -8.47
C ILE A 563 -0.58 5.74 -9.49
N ILE A 564 0.19 4.65 -9.48
CA ILE A 564 1.23 4.36 -10.46
C ILE A 564 0.80 3.16 -11.29
N ARG A 565 0.91 3.30 -12.60
CA ARG A 565 0.62 2.26 -13.57
C ARG A 565 1.79 2.15 -14.53
N VAL A 566 2.28 0.93 -14.71
CA VAL A 566 3.21 0.59 -15.78
C VAL A 566 2.57 -0.45 -16.69
N ASP A 567 2.58 -0.19 -17.99
CA ASP A 567 1.92 -0.97 -19.03
C ASP A 567 2.95 -1.20 -20.16
N GLY A 568 3.62 -2.36 -20.18
CA GLY A 568 4.76 -2.61 -21.05
C GLY A 568 5.93 -1.65 -20.77
N ASP A 569 6.27 -0.84 -21.78
CA ASP A 569 7.28 0.23 -21.71
C ASP A 569 6.71 1.59 -21.28
N ASP A 570 5.40 1.69 -21.05
CA ASP A 570 4.72 2.94 -20.68
C ASP A 570 4.58 3.07 -19.16
N PHE A 571 4.73 4.30 -18.66
CA PHE A 571 4.54 4.68 -17.26
C PHE A 571 3.52 5.82 -17.15
N SER A 572 2.64 5.72 -16.16
CA SER A 572 1.72 6.75 -15.73
C SER A 572 1.76 6.89 -14.21
N LEU A 573 1.98 8.10 -13.70
CA LEU A 573 1.79 8.50 -12.31
C LEU A 573 0.70 9.55 -12.29
N LYS A 574 -0.33 9.36 -11.45
CA LYS A 574 -1.34 10.38 -11.14
C LYS A 574 -1.43 10.58 -9.65
N THR A 575 -1.45 11.83 -9.20
CA THR A 575 -1.64 12.20 -7.79
C THR A 575 -2.91 13.00 -7.65
N TYR A 576 -3.74 12.62 -6.68
CA TYR A 576 -5.02 13.24 -6.39
C TYR A 576 -5.00 13.86 -5.00
N GLY A 577 -5.38 15.14 -4.90
CA GLY A 577 -5.49 15.88 -3.66
C GLY A 577 -6.94 16.15 -3.25
N LEU A 578 -7.25 16.16 -1.96
CA LEU A 578 -8.58 16.40 -1.37
C LEU A 578 -8.61 17.63 -0.44
N GLY A 579 -7.62 18.52 -0.54
CA GLY A 579 -7.50 19.74 0.23
C GLY A 579 -6.91 19.51 1.63
N GLY A 580 -7.40 20.30 2.59
CA GLY A 580 -6.84 20.38 3.94
C GLY A 580 -7.53 19.46 4.94
N VAL A 581 -7.12 19.56 6.21
CA VAL A 581 -7.65 18.78 7.33
C VAL A 581 -8.23 19.70 8.40
N GLY A 582 -9.43 19.38 8.88
CA GLY A 582 -10.16 20.18 9.87
C GLY A 582 -10.45 21.61 9.38
N ASN A 583 -10.35 22.59 10.28
CA ASN A 583 -10.58 24.01 9.99
C ASN A 583 -9.36 24.75 9.42
N ARG A 584 -8.32 24.03 8.97
CA ARG A 584 -7.13 24.66 8.37
C ARG A 584 -7.51 25.24 7.01
N VAL A 585 -7.47 26.56 6.91
CA VAL A 585 -7.72 27.31 5.67
C VAL A 585 -6.65 26.95 4.65
N GLN A 586 -7.04 26.57 3.44
CA GLN A 586 -6.10 26.35 2.34
C GLN A 586 -5.32 27.64 2.02
N PRO A 587 -4.01 27.55 1.67
CA PRO A 587 -3.25 28.68 1.17
C PRO A 587 -3.99 29.38 0.02
N ALA A 588 -4.14 30.70 0.14
CA ALA A 588 -5.02 31.46 -0.74
C ALA A 588 -4.56 31.37 -2.21
N GLY A 589 -5.48 30.99 -3.10
CA GLY A 589 -5.21 30.88 -4.54
C GLY A 589 -4.48 29.60 -4.97
N TYR A 590 -4.16 28.68 -4.04
CA TYR A 590 -3.60 27.38 -4.37
C TYR A 590 -4.65 26.43 -4.98
N ARG A 591 -5.73 26.17 -4.24
CA ARG A 591 -6.80 25.26 -4.64
C ARG A 591 -7.96 26.02 -5.27
N VAL A 592 -8.44 25.55 -6.42
CA VAL A 592 -9.67 26.08 -7.03
C VAL A 592 -10.88 25.58 -6.24
N ASN A 593 -11.78 26.50 -5.89
CA ASN A 593 -13.03 26.30 -5.14
C ASN A 593 -12.94 25.88 -3.66
N ASP A 594 -11.79 25.47 -3.12
CA ASP A 594 -11.56 25.09 -1.70
C ASP A 594 -12.74 24.38 -1.00
N ASP A 595 -13.32 23.42 -1.70
CA ASP A 595 -14.54 22.69 -1.31
C ASP A 595 -14.27 21.23 -0.95
N ARG A 596 -12.98 20.89 -0.78
CA ARG A 596 -12.44 19.55 -0.46
C ARG A 596 -12.80 18.45 -1.47
N THR A 597 -13.38 18.79 -2.63
CA THR A 597 -13.57 17.86 -3.76
C THR A 597 -12.25 17.26 -4.17
N LYS A 598 -12.21 15.99 -4.60
CA LYS A 598 -10.98 15.40 -5.16
C LYS A 598 -10.58 16.12 -6.46
N GLN A 599 -9.31 16.45 -6.59
CA GLN A 599 -8.74 17.08 -7.79
C GLN A 599 -7.47 16.34 -8.20
N LEU A 600 -7.26 16.14 -9.50
CA LEU A 600 -5.97 15.67 -10.03
C LEU A 600 -4.96 16.81 -9.86
N ILE A 601 -3.97 16.63 -8.99
CA ILE A 601 -2.94 17.64 -8.71
C ILE A 601 -1.65 17.38 -9.48
N ASP A 602 -1.37 16.15 -9.90
CA ASP A 602 -0.19 15.88 -10.73
C ASP A 602 -0.42 14.70 -11.68
N SER A 603 0.23 14.74 -12.85
CA SER A 603 0.22 13.67 -13.86
C SER A 603 1.56 13.63 -14.58
N VAL A 604 2.16 12.45 -14.67
CA VAL A 604 3.38 12.19 -15.44
C VAL A 604 3.17 10.94 -16.26
N ASP A 605 3.29 11.08 -17.57
CA ASP A 605 3.12 9.98 -18.53
C ASP A 605 4.32 9.98 -19.49
N TYR A 606 5.01 8.85 -19.64
CA TYR A 606 6.13 8.69 -20.58
C TYR A 606 6.35 7.22 -20.98
N SER A 607 6.96 6.99 -22.15
CA SER A 607 7.35 5.67 -22.63
C SER A 607 8.87 5.48 -22.64
N LYS A 608 9.36 4.31 -22.25
CA LYS A 608 10.74 3.89 -22.45
C LYS A 608 11.06 3.69 -23.95
N ALA A 609 10.05 3.47 -24.80
CA ALA A 609 10.23 3.27 -26.24
C ALA A 609 10.45 4.58 -27.02
N ASP A 610 9.93 5.71 -26.53
CA ASP A 610 9.97 7.00 -27.26
C ASP A 610 11.33 7.71 -27.16
N GLU A 611 12.09 7.46 -26.10
CA GLU A 611 13.44 8.00 -25.96
C GLU A 611 14.43 7.20 -26.82
N PRO A 612 15.22 7.83 -27.71
CA PRO A 612 16.29 7.14 -28.42
C PRO A 612 17.44 6.81 -27.45
N TYR A 613 17.96 5.59 -27.48
CA TYR A 613 19.21 5.24 -26.79
C TYR A 613 20.35 6.19 -27.23
N ALA A 614 21.26 6.49 -26.30
CA ALA A 614 22.46 7.24 -26.62
C ALA A 614 23.27 6.51 -27.71
N LYS A 615 23.96 7.25 -28.58
CA LYS A 615 24.84 6.68 -29.62
C LYS A 615 25.91 7.68 -30.04
N VAL A 616 27.13 7.20 -30.24
CA VAL A 616 28.20 7.97 -30.88
C VAL A 616 28.11 7.86 -32.41
N PHE A 617 27.74 6.70 -32.94
CA PHE A 617 27.53 6.52 -34.37
C PHE A 617 26.09 6.86 -34.78
N SER A 618 25.91 7.55 -35.89
CA SER A 618 24.56 7.86 -36.40
C SER A 618 23.84 6.60 -36.90
N PHE A 619 24.60 5.64 -37.44
CA PHE A 619 24.18 4.29 -37.84
C PHE A 619 25.35 3.29 -37.70
N VAL A 620 25.03 2.00 -37.55
CA VAL A 620 25.99 0.89 -37.68
C VAL A 620 25.37 -0.22 -38.52
N ASP A 621 26.10 -0.70 -39.52
CA ASP A 621 25.75 -1.89 -40.30
C ASP A 621 26.76 -3.01 -40.08
N PHE A 622 26.25 -4.23 -39.94
CA PHE A 622 27.02 -5.46 -40.11
C PHE A 622 27.31 -5.69 -41.60
N ARG A 623 28.51 -6.18 -41.92
CA ARG A 623 28.84 -6.69 -43.26
C ARG A 623 29.79 -7.87 -43.17
N GLY A 624 29.39 -9.03 -43.68
CA GLY A 624 30.27 -10.20 -43.70
C GLY A 624 29.98 -11.19 -44.80
N SER A 625 30.75 -12.28 -44.79
CA SER A 625 30.56 -13.42 -45.68
C SER A 625 29.13 -13.97 -45.63
N SER A 626 28.56 -14.10 -44.43
CA SER A 626 27.18 -14.53 -44.19
C SER A 626 26.10 -13.63 -44.81
N THR A 627 26.39 -12.35 -45.09
CA THR A 627 25.47 -11.42 -45.78
C THR A 627 25.81 -11.23 -47.26
N ASN A 628 26.63 -12.11 -47.85
CA ASN A 628 27.22 -11.95 -49.19
C ASN A 628 27.94 -10.60 -49.36
N TRP A 629 28.58 -10.11 -48.30
CA TRP A 629 29.24 -8.80 -48.23
C TRP A 629 28.31 -7.60 -48.47
N ASN A 630 27.00 -7.76 -48.32
CA ASN A 630 26.07 -6.63 -48.24
C ASN A 630 26.09 -6.01 -46.83
N ARG A 631 25.85 -4.70 -46.77
CA ARG A 631 25.57 -3.99 -45.52
C ARG A 631 24.18 -4.37 -45.03
N THR A 632 24.05 -4.68 -43.75
CA THR A 632 22.78 -4.97 -43.08
C THR A 632 22.73 -4.18 -41.77
N PRO A 633 21.71 -3.32 -41.54
CA PRO A 633 21.64 -2.51 -40.34
C PRO A 633 21.66 -3.34 -39.06
N MET A 634 22.40 -2.86 -38.06
CA MET A 634 22.33 -3.35 -36.69
C MET A 634 21.26 -2.57 -35.93
N ASN A 635 20.65 -3.21 -34.93
CA ASN A 635 19.68 -2.56 -34.04
C ASN A 635 20.42 -1.92 -32.86
N LEU A 636 20.11 -0.67 -32.52
CA LEU A 636 20.57 -0.06 -31.28
C LEU A 636 19.68 -0.57 -30.14
N VAL A 637 20.23 -1.37 -29.21
CA VAL A 637 19.48 -2.13 -28.20
C VAL A 637 19.75 -1.70 -26.75
N ALA A 638 20.78 -0.89 -26.53
CA ALA A 638 21.03 -0.15 -25.31
C ALA A 638 21.88 1.08 -25.64
N ASP A 639 22.14 1.95 -24.65
CA ASP A 639 23.04 3.10 -24.82
C ASP A 639 24.38 2.67 -25.43
N ASN A 640 24.71 3.29 -26.56
CA ASN A 640 25.90 3.07 -27.39
C ASN A 640 26.03 1.64 -27.94
N THR A 641 25.06 0.75 -27.73
CA THR A 641 25.23 -0.70 -27.96
C THR A 641 24.35 -1.20 -29.10
N TRP A 642 25.00 -1.58 -30.19
CA TRP A 642 24.40 -2.08 -31.41
C TRP A 642 24.47 -3.61 -31.48
N GLN A 643 23.39 -4.29 -31.84
CA GLN A 643 23.30 -5.75 -31.96
C GLN A 643 22.84 -6.20 -33.35
N PHE A 644 23.39 -7.33 -33.81
CA PHE A 644 22.92 -8.06 -34.99
C PHE A 644 23.10 -9.56 -34.81
N ASP A 645 22.02 -10.32 -34.99
CA ASP A 645 22.05 -11.79 -34.95
C ASP A 645 22.29 -12.35 -36.35
N VAL A 646 23.25 -13.26 -36.49
CA VAL A 646 23.74 -13.73 -37.79
C VAL A 646 23.98 -15.24 -37.79
N THR A 647 23.40 -15.93 -38.78
CA THR A 647 23.67 -17.36 -39.02
C THR A 647 24.91 -17.50 -39.90
N VAL A 648 25.92 -18.18 -39.40
CA VAL A 648 27.15 -18.54 -40.13
C VAL A 648 27.04 -19.97 -40.62
N SER A 649 27.24 -20.19 -41.92
CA SER A 649 27.16 -21.51 -42.55
C SER A 649 28.54 -22.00 -43.03
N ASN A 650 28.62 -23.29 -43.36
CA ASN A 650 29.84 -23.96 -43.83
C ASN A 650 30.19 -23.68 -45.31
N THR A 651 29.48 -22.80 -46.02
CA THR A 651 29.70 -22.58 -47.46
C THR A 651 30.89 -21.68 -47.77
N ASP A 652 31.28 -20.81 -46.85
CA ASP A 652 32.52 -20.04 -46.93
C ASP A 652 33.61 -20.71 -46.09
N GLY A 653 34.72 -21.09 -46.72
CA GLY A 653 35.85 -21.75 -46.04
C GLY A 653 36.60 -20.87 -45.02
N TRP A 654 36.27 -19.59 -44.93
CA TRP A 654 36.79 -18.66 -43.92
C TRP A 654 35.77 -17.53 -43.63
N PRO A 655 34.76 -17.80 -42.77
CA PRO A 655 33.71 -16.85 -42.46
C PRO A 655 34.25 -15.69 -41.63
N ARG A 656 33.90 -14.46 -42.01
CA ARG A 656 34.40 -13.22 -41.40
C ARG A 656 33.51 -12.02 -41.73
N PHE A 657 33.64 -10.94 -40.96
CA PHE A 657 32.79 -9.75 -41.04
C PHE A 657 33.54 -8.47 -40.64
N LYS A 658 32.89 -7.32 -40.78
CA LYS A 658 33.29 -6.05 -40.19
C LYS A 658 32.09 -5.12 -40.05
N PHE A 659 32.29 -4.02 -39.31
CA PHE A 659 31.27 -3.01 -39.12
C PHE A 659 31.46 -1.85 -40.11
N TYR A 660 30.35 -1.22 -40.50
CA TYR A 660 30.34 0.03 -41.26
C TYR A 660 29.48 1.06 -40.53
N ALA A 661 30.12 2.10 -40.03
CA ALA A 661 29.48 3.13 -39.20
C ALA A 661 29.99 4.52 -39.61
N ASP A 662 29.12 5.52 -39.63
CA ASP A 662 29.45 6.92 -39.99
C ASP A 662 30.39 7.05 -41.21
N TYR A 663 30.05 6.30 -42.25
CA TYR A 663 30.73 6.23 -43.54
C TYR A 663 32.16 5.66 -43.50
N ARG A 664 32.55 4.95 -42.44
CA ARG A 664 33.87 4.36 -42.22
C ARG A 664 33.78 2.85 -41.96
N TRP A 665 34.84 2.13 -42.33
CA TRP A 665 35.01 0.71 -42.03
C TRP A 665 35.75 0.51 -40.71
N TYR A 666 35.22 -0.37 -39.87
CA TYR A 666 35.75 -0.76 -38.57
C TYR A 666 35.95 -2.27 -38.56
N GLY A 667 37.20 -2.69 -38.49
CA GLY A 667 37.62 -4.09 -38.46
C GLY A 667 38.60 -4.33 -37.32
N ASP A 668 39.14 -5.54 -37.25
CA ASP A 668 40.13 -5.92 -36.24
C ASP A 668 41.19 -6.86 -36.82
N GLN A 669 42.44 -6.63 -36.44
CA GLN A 669 43.61 -7.40 -36.83
C GLN A 669 44.11 -8.32 -35.69
N GLU A 670 43.88 -7.94 -34.43
CA GLU A 670 44.35 -8.65 -33.25
C GLU A 670 43.12 -8.86 -32.36
N PRO A 671 42.56 -10.08 -32.23
CA PRO A 671 41.23 -10.32 -31.63
C PRO A 671 41.21 -10.08 -30.12
N ASP A 672 41.33 -8.81 -29.73
CA ASP A 672 41.35 -8.25 -28.38
C ASP A 672 39.96 -7.72 -27.97
N GLY A 673 39.03 -7.65 -28.93
CA GLY A 673 37.67 -7.17 -28.74
C GLY A 673 37.48 -5.68 -29.05
N TYR A 674 38.43 -5.00 -29.69
CA TYR A 674 38.32 -3.57 -30.03
C TYR A 674 38.46 -3.31 -31.54
N THR A 675 37.53 -2.51 -32.08
CA THR A 675 37.53 -2.18 -33.51
C THR A 675 38.38 -0.95 -33.83
N ASN A 676 39.18 -1.07 -34.89
CA ASN A 676 40.02 0.00 -35.40
C ASN A 676 39.47 0.53 -36.73
N ASN A 677 39.53 1.86 -36.91
CA ASN A 677 39.16 2.50 -38.18
C ASN A 677 40.29 2.37 -39.23
N TYR A 678 40.03 2.84 -40.47
CA TYR A 678 40.94 2.79 -41.64
C TYR A 678 40.98 1.44 -42.41
N GLU A 679 39.83 0.82 -42.66
CA GLU A 679 39.72 -0.41 -43.49
C GLU A 679 40.55 -1.59 -42.98
N GLN A 680 40.71 -1.67 -41.66
CA GLN A 680 41.38 -2.76 -40.95
C GLN A 680 40.75 -4.14 -41.28
N PRO A 681 41.48 -5.25 -41.06
CA PRO A 681 41.09 -6.59 -41.48
C PRO A 681 39.69 -7.04 -41.02
N ASP A 682 39.12 -7.99 -41.76
CA ASP A 682 37.83 -8.57 -41.41
C ASP A 682 37.96 -9.50 -40.17
N ILE A 683 37.07 -9.32 -39.20
CA ILE A 683 36.95 -10.08 -37.96
C ILE A 683 36.49 -11.52 -38.27
N SER A 684 37.23 -12.52 -37.82
CA SER A 684 36.95 -13.94 -38.13
C SER A 684 36.00 -14.61 -37.12
N PHE A 685 35.08 -15.46 -37.60
CA PHE A 685 34.29 -16.34 -36.73
C PHE A 685 35.12 -17.58 -36.35
N THR A 686 35.49 -17.70 -35.07
CA THR A 686 36.43 -18.74 -34.59
C THR A 686 35.76 -20.04 -34.15
N GLN A 687 34.44 -20.03 -33.89
CA GLN A 687 33.71 -21.17 -33.30
C GLN A 687 32.88 -21.98 -34.34
N GLY A 688 33.18 -21.83 -35.63
CA GLY A 688 32.54 -22.57 -36.73
C GLY A 688 31.09 -22.16 -37.04
N PRO A 689 30.33 -22.96 -37.81
CA PRO A 689 28.94 -22.67 -38.13
C PRO A 689 28.02 -22.63 -36.90
N GLY A 690 26.98 -21.80 -36.97
CA GLY A 690 25.97 -21.62 -35.92
C GLY A 690 25.27 -20.28 -36.00
N LEU A 691 24.39 -20.01 -35.04
CA LEU A 691 23.81 -18.69 -34.82
C LEU A 691 24.74 -17.91 -33.87
N TYR A 692 24.99 -16.65 -34.20
CA TYR A 692 25.81 -15.74 -33.39
C TYR A 692 25.07 -14.45 -33.11
N THR A 693 25.23 -13.93 -31.91
CA THR A 693 24.88 -12.56 -31.55
C THR A 693 26.15 -11.71 -31.59
N ILE A 694 26.13 -10.66 -32.42
CA ILE A 694 27.24 -9.72 -32.59
C ILE A 694 26.85 -8.41 -31.93
N THR A 695 27.68 -7.90 -31.02
CA THR A 695 27.47 -6.58 -30.41
C THR A 695 28.65 -5.65 -30.68
N LEU A 696 28.37 -4.34 -30.79
CA LEU A 696 29.35 -3.25 -30.88
C LEU A 696 28.92 -2.12 -29.94
N THR A 697 29.79 -1.78 -28.99
CA THR A 697 29.63 -0.60 -28.13
C THR A 697 30.39 0.57 -28.75
N ASP A 698 29.69 1.56 -29.32
CA ASP A 698 30.27 2.54 -30.25
C ASP A 698 31.19 3.59 -29.59
N ASN A 699 30.92 3.97 -28.34
CA ASN A 699 31.71 4.94 -27.58
C ASN A 699 33.10 4.41 -27.19
N THR A 700 33.23 3.13 -26.85
CA THR A 700 34.50 2.43 -26.56
C THR A 700 35.08 1.74 -27.79
N ARG A 701 34.27 1.51 -28.83
CA ARG A 701 34.54 0.67 -30.01
C ARG A 701 34.79 -0.81 -29.70
N SER A 702 34.47 -1.27 -28.50
CA SER A 702 34.55 -2.68 -28.14
C SER A 702 33.44 -3.48 -28.81
N TYR A 703 33.72 -4.73 -29.18
CA TYR A 703 32.76 -5.63 -29.81
C TYR A 703 32.78 -7.02 -29.16
N ARG A 704 31.68 -7.77 -29.29
CA ARG A 704 31.62 -9.19 -28.93
C ARG A 704 31.03 -10.05 -30.04
N VAL A 705 31.41 -11.33 -30.02
CA VAL A 705 30.96 -12.37 -30.94
C VAL A 705 30.61 -13.58 -30.08
N GLU A 706 29.34 -13.72 -29.74
CA GLU A 706 28.84 -14.76 -28.86
C GLU A 706 28.03 -15.77 -29.69
N LYS A 707 28.36 -17.05 -29.57
CA LYS A 707 27.66 -18.14 -30.27
C LYS A 707 26.55 -18.68 -29.37
N GLN A 708 25.37 -18.89 -29.93
CA GLN A 708 24.23 -19.52 -29.27
C GLN A 708 24.32 -21.06 -29.33
#